data_AF-A0A6G1CZL3-F1
#
_entry.id   AF-A0A6G1CZL3-F1
#
_cell.length_a   1.000
_cell.length_b   1.000
_cell.length_c   1.000
_cell.angle_alpha   90.00
_cell.angle_beta   90.00
_cell.angle_gamma   90.00
#
_symmetry.space_group_name_H-M   'P 1'
#
loop_
_entity.id
_entity.type
_entity.pdbx_description
1 polymer ?
#
loop_
_entity_poly.entity_id
_entity_poly.type
_entity_poly.pdbx_seq_one_letter_code
_entity_poly.pdbx_strand_id
1 'polypeptide(L)'
;MSSGSAVTGGGSAGAAEDAAVVPLGQKLPVHVAENGHTFEFKCGGETHVEAIQRTIEGLCGIPPADQLLLCGNTSLDGAHPLAYYKLPRDDREVFLYNKARLHADAPRPAPESIDIPEPSIPPPPRPQDSPPLEVSADPALKALVSYETTFRYHFQVANAVYKSSVAKHEVCGRLLREGQVQERALDTARSNLEHTARKLTQRYTDFVKCFSQQHRAHAEMLANFESDVQRLRSVRLHPALQSEGRRFLLDLIKENDLRKLADGCFSSHKQFDVKVSQLKANFMELKKRLDNLFNIMSSSGCKDLEAMIKDHERFIGDQKSIMQSLSKDVNTSKKLVDDCSNCQLSASLRPHDAVSAVGRIYEVHEKDNLPSVHNIDHMLTKLLEKCKAKKNEMNTLVHVSMQRVKSAQIGIKDMMNELHAFQEVMGHQDRDFDSLKLVSGLGHAYRACLAEVVRRKSSFKLYTGLAGQLAEKLATEREAEVRRREAFFRTWSKYIPEDIMGSMGLFDSPSQCDVTVAPFDCNLLPIDVDDVEKLAPQSLVGSFLKSERSQLPKSSLSNSGTSGSLSKSEQYPLNADDKMDFQDFLGGCDTVDIAGTSKLEVENARLKAELASAIAVLCSFGAEYGYESIDEGQIDTILKDAREKTAAALSAKDEYVNHLQSMLTAKQNQFLSYEKRIQELEERLANQYMQGHVISGSKDASDSLLSAFKANDCNLHISGGRQTQVRDESSVAMDEASSTSEQPSKQTEGGDENMTDISGALNLQLLDGIACTNLDAFMTELPPDSEHKIVNSDKEGRILTQFTTTDTSSVPIEDPLGILNSGTNEHHASELRNKELLVSELQNTLENKSKRLDETESKLSALVDEVNSLKKELEHTQGLLDESQMNCVQLENCLHEAREEARTNKCSADRRAVEYDALRSSALRIHGLFERLNSCVTAPGMSGFADSLRALALSLTSVKKDEGDMTIQFQQCIKILADKVGFLSRQSAELLERYSRIEAAHRTLLRELEEKKELIKNLYSKLQLEKQASKEKISFGRFEVHELAVFVRNPAGHYEAINRNCSNYFLSEESVALFTEQHPRHPAYIIGQIVHIERRIAKPPSHGDQMEASRPDSGGRRSPTSMLNPYNLPVGCEYFLVTVAMIPDTIR
;
A
#
# COMPACT_ATOMS: atom_id res chain seq x y z
N MET A 1 -50.94 49.20 14.97
CA MET A 1 -52.22 48.89 14.28
C MET A 1 -52.34 47.39 14.13
N SER A 2 -53.51 46.86 13.74
CA SER A 2 -53.84 45.43 13.82
C SER A 2 -53.73 44.69 12.48
N SER A 3 -53.69 43.35 12.56
CA SER A 3 -54.05 42.37 11.50
C SER A 3 -53.03 42.16 10.37
N GLY A 4 -52.94 40.98 9.74
CA GLY A 4 -53.57 39.69 10.06
C GLY A 4 -53.44 38.63 8.93
N SER A 5 -53.59 37.34 9.31
CA SER A 5 -53.86 36.14 8.49
C SER A 5 -52.90 35.66 7.38
N ALA A 6 -52.58 34.37 7.50
CA ALA A 6 -51.84 33.46 6.62
C ALA A 6 -52.49 33.13 5.26
N VAL A 7 -51.73 32.45 4.37
CA VAL A 7 -52.06 31.14 3.71
C VAL A 7 -50.92 30.70 2.75
N THR A 8 -50.70 29.36 2.62
CA THR A 8 -49.83 28.54 1.71
C THR A 8 -49.01 29.22 0.58
N GLY A 9 -47.80 28.79 0.20
CA GLY A 9 -47.11 27.47 0.32
C GLY A 9 -46.97 26.80 -1.06
N GLY A 10 -45.91 26.08 -1.46
CA GLY A 10 -44.60 25.76 -0.84
C GLY A 10 -43.74 24.95 -1.85
N GLY A 11 -42.48 24.61 -1.53
CA GLY A 11 -41.65 23.78 -2.42
C GLY A 11 -40.13 23.96 -2.28
N SER A 12 -39.55 23.43 -1.19
CA SER A 12 -38.10 23.33 -1.02
C SER A 12 -37.75 21.95 -0.45
N ALA A 13 -36.68 21.35 -0.98
CA ALA A 13 -36.04 20.17 -0.43
C ALA A 13 -34.51 20.39 -0.49
N GLY A 14 -33.72 19.95 0.49
CA GLY A 14 -34.14 19.21 1.69
C GLY A 14 -32.98 18.52 2.41
N ALA A 15 -31.78 19.09 2.35
CA ALA A 15 -30.62 18.55 3.07
C ALA A 15 -30.59 19.11 4.49
N ALA A 16 -30.91 18.26 5.48
CA ALA A 16 -30.83 18.61 6.89
C ALA A 16 -29.52 18.10 7.50
N GLU A 17 -28.61 19.00 7.86
CA GLU A 17 -27.61 18.71 8.90
C GLU A 17 -28.21 19.07 10.26
N ASP A 18 -28.13 18.14 11.21
CA ASP A 18 -28.76 18.26 12.53
C ASP A 18 -27.90 19.13 13.46
N ALA A 19 -27.89 20.43 13.19
CA ALA A 19 -27.10 21.43 13.90
C ALA A 19 -27.72 21.77 15.26
N ALA A 20 -27.58 20.85 16.23
CA ALA A 20 -28.02 21.05 17.61
C ALA A 20 -27.43 22.35 18.21
N VAL A 21 -28.29 23.35 18.44
CA VAL A 21 -27.90 24.69 18.90
C VAL A 21 -27.50 24.64 20.38
N VAL A 22 -26.21 24.37 20.62
CA VAL A 22 -25.57 24.61 21.91
C VAL A 22 -25.57 26.12 22.18
N PRO A 23 -26.00 26.60 23.36
CA PRO A 23 -25.92 28.02 23.70
C PRO A 23 -24.45 28.48 23.69
N LEU A 24 -24.13 29.37 22.77
CA LEU A 24 -22.82 30.02 22.69
C LEU A 24 -22.62 30.91 23.93
N GLY A 25 -21.39 30.96 24.44
CA GLY A 25 -21.06 31.70 25.66
C GLY A 25 -21.28 33.21 25.51
N GLN A 26 -21.49 33.95 26.60
CA GLN A 26 -21.59 35.42 26.55
C GLN A 26 -20.22 36.13 26.67
N LYS A 27 -19.13 35.36 26.69
CA LYS A 27 -17.76 35.85 26.83
C LYS A 27 -16.81 35.09 25.89
N LEU A 28 -15.84 35.79 25.33
CA LEU A 28 -14.67 35.22 24.66
C LEU A 28 -13.40 35.65 25.41
N PRO A 29 -12.64 34.72 26.02
CA PRO A 29 -11.31 35.02 26.52
C PRO A 29 -10.31 35.05 25.35
N VAL A 30 -9.59 36.16 25.21
CA VAL A 30 -8.45 36.27 24.29
C VAL A 30 -7.18 36.53 25.09
N HIS A 31 -6.18 35.69 24.87
CA HIS A 31 -4.90 35.67 25.57
C HIS A 31 -3.79 36.24 24.69
N VAL A 32 -3.05 37.23 25.16
CA VAL A 32 -1.91 37.79 24.44
C VAL A 32 -0.69 36.90 24.68
N ALA A 33 -0.22 36.20 23.65
CA ALA A 33 0.87 35.22 23.78
C ALA A 33 2.19 35.86 24.27
N GLU A 34 2.48 37.11 23.87
CA GLU A 34 3.74 37.81 24.20
C GLU A 34 3.94 38.02 25.72
N ASN A 35 2.86 38.20 26.50
CA ASN A 35 2.92 38.55 27.92
C ASN A 35 1.92 37.82 28.84
N GLY A 36 1.03 36.97 28.31
CA GLY A 36 0.05 36.21 29.10
C GLY A 36 -1.17 37.00 29.56
N HIS A 37 -1.30 38.30 29.23
CA HIS A 37 -2.46 39.09 29.57
C HIS A 37 -3.74 38.51 28.92
N THR A 38 -4.86 38.58 29.63
CA THR A 38 -6.14 38.00 29.18
C THR A 38 -7.22 39.07 29.17
N PHE A 39 -7.95 39.17 28.05
CA PHE A 39 -9.07 40.09 27.87
C PHE A 39 -10.36 39.31 27.66
N GLU A 40 -11.42 39.65 28.40
CA GLU A 40 -12.76 39.09 28.21
C GLU A 40 -13.62 40.00 27.32
N PHE A 41 -13.97 39.54 26.12
CA PHE A 41 -14.88 40.25 25.23
C PHE A 41 -16.31 39.73 25.40
N LYS A 42 -17.28 40.63 25.64
CA LYS A 42 -18.71 40.27 25.61
C LYS A 42 -19.19 40.27 24.16
N CYS A 43 -19.42 39.09 23.61
CA CYS A 43 -19.80 38.89 22.21
C CYS A 43 -20.69 37.65 22.06
N GLY A 44 -21.32 37.49 20.90
CA GLY A 44 -22.07 36.28 20.50
C GLY A 44 -21.58 35.74 19.16
N GLY A 45 -22.13 34.61 18.70
CA GLY A 45 -21.71 33.94 17.46
C GLY A 45 -21.67 34.85 16.23
N GLU A 46 -22.67 35.71 16.07
CA GLU A 46 -22.80 36.68 14.96
C GLU A 46 -21.75 37.80 14.97
N THR A 47 -20.90 37.88 16.00
CA THR A 47 -19.85 38.91 16.07
C THR A 47 -18.73 38.55 15.10
N HIS A 48 -18.41 39.44 14.16
CA HIS A 48 -17.27 39.26 13.26
C HIS A 48 -15.94 39.31 14.01
N VAL A 49 -14.99 38.46 13.59
CA VAL A 49 -13.63 38.45 14.12
C VAL A 49 -12.97 39.84 13.99
N GLU A 50 -13.24 40.57 12.90
CA GLU A 50 -12.72 41.93 12.71
C GLU A 50 -13.14 42.91 13.84
N ALA A 51 -14.36 42.78 14.37
CA ALA A 51 -14.83 43.63 15.47
C ALA A 51 -14.04 43.36 16.77
N ILE A 52 -13.68 42.09 17.02
CA ILE A 52 -12.77 41.72 18.11
C ILE A 52 -11.37 42.29 17.84
N GLN A 53 -10.86 42.19 16.61
CA GLN A 53 -9.54 42.72 16.24
C GLN A 53 -9.42 44.23 16.43
N ARG A 54 -10.41 45.03 15.98
CA ARG A 54 -10.42 46.49 16.23
C ARG A 54 -10.52 46.84 17.72
N THR A 55 -11.18 46.00 18.53
CA THR A 55 -11.23 46.21 19.99
C THR A 55 -9.89 45.84 20.66
N ILE A 56 -9.19 44.81 20.17
CA ILE A 56 -7.82 44.47 20.58
C ILE A 56 -6.84 45.59 20.22
N GLU A 57 -6.98 46.23 19.06
CA GLU A 57 -6.16 47.38 18.66
C GLU A 57 -6.26 48.52 19.68
N GLY A 58 -7.48 48.87 20.11
CA GLY A 58 -7.71 49.88 21.15
C GLY A 58 -7.22 49.51 22.57
N LEU A 59 -6.99 48.22 22.84
CA LEU A 59 -6.52 47.72 24.15
C LEU A 59 -5.01 47.42 24.21
N CYS A 60 -4.40 47.11 23.06
CA CYS A 60 -3.00 46.62 22.98
C CYS A 60 -2.11 47.44 22.03
N GLY A 61 -2.67 48.33 21.20
CA GLY A 61 -1.92 49.07 20.18
C GLY A 61 -1.38 48.21 19.04
N ILE A 62 -1.92 46.99 18.84
CA ILE A 62 -1.51 46.07 17.77
C ILE A 62 -2.52 46.23 16.61
N PRO A 63 -2.12 46.72 15.42
CA PRO A 63 -3.04 46.89 14.30
C PRO A 63 -3.62 45.55 13.81
N PRO A 64 -4.88 45.47 13.33
CA PRO A 64 -5.50 44.23 12.85
C PRO A 64 -4.67 43.48 11.78
N ALA A 65 -3.92 44.22 10.95
CA ALA A 65 -2.98 43.66 9.99
C ALA A 65 -1.88 42.81 10.66
N ASP A 66 -1.39 43.22 11.83
CA ASP A 66 -0.38 42.52 12.63
C ASP A 66 -0.97 41.48 13.61
N GLN A 67 -2.27 41.46 13.82
CA GLN A 67 -2.90 40.47 14.71
C GLN A 67 -3.00 39.10 14.02
N LEU A 68 -2.42 38.07 14.62
CA LEU A 68 -2.68 36.67 14.30
C LEU A 68 -3.45 36.05 15.47
N LEU A 69 -4.73 35.72 15.26
CA LEU A 69 -5.57 35.05 16.25
C LEU A 69 -5.67 33.56 15.93
N LEU A 70 -5.23 32.69 16.84
CA LEU A 70 -5.35 31.23 16.72
C LEU A 70 -6.33 30.67 17.74
N CYS A 71 -7.19 29.74 17.31
CA CYS A 71 -7.98 28.87 18.16
C CYS A 71 -7.64 27.41 17.83
N GLY A 72 -6.88 26.76 18.72
CA GLY A 72 -6.22 25.50 18.42
C GLY A 72 -5.38 25.60 17.14
N ASN A 73 -5.61 24.67 16.20
CA ASN A 73 -4.89 24.63 14.92
C ASN A 73 -5.44 25.58 13.84
N THR A 74 -6.45 26.41 14.14
CA THR A 74 -7.14 27.25 13.15
C THR A 74 -6.82 28.73 13.35
N SER A 75 -6.48 29.45 12.28
CA SER A 75 -6.44 30.92 12.32
C SER A 75 -7.86 31.48 12.18
N LEU A 76 -8.20 32.44 13.03
CA LEU A 76 -9.39 33.25 12.86
C LEU A 76 -9.12 34.30 11.78
N ASP A 77 -10.08 34.50 10.87
CA ASP A 77 -10.05 35.46 9.78
C ASP A 77 -11.14 36.52 9.99
N GLY A 78 -10.79 37.79 9.80
CA GLY A 78 -11.65 38.95 10.08
C GLY A 78 -12.97 38.93 9.31
N ALA A 79 -12.97 38.37 8.09
CA ALA A 79 -14.16 38.27 7.25
C ALA A 79 -15.27 37.37 7.82
N HIS A 80 -14.93 36.46 8.75
CA HIS A 80 -15.85 35.43 9.25
C HIS A 80 -16.43 35.78 10.63
N PRO A 81 -17.69 35.39 10.93
CA PRO A 81 -18.27 35.47 12.27
C PRO A 81 -17.68 34.41 13.21
N LEU A 82 -17.65 34.69 14.52
CA LEU A 82 -17.16 33.75 15.54
C LEU A 82 -17.88 32.38 15.48
N ALA A 83 -19.17 32.37 15.12
CA ALA A 83 -19.97 31.16 14.94
C ALA A 83 -19.35 30.14 13.97
N TYR A 84 -18.68 30.60 12.89
CA TYR A 84 -18.01 29.75 11.91
C TYR A 84 -16.91 28.89 12.56
N TYR A 85 -16.21 29.43 13.55
CA TYR A 85 -15.17 28.74 14.33
C TYR A 85 -15.73 28.00 15.56
N LYS A 86 -17.06 27.98 15.72
CA LYS A 86 -17.77 27.50 16.91
C LYS A 86 -17.31 28.25 18.18
N LEU A 87 -17.23 29.57 18.08
CA LEU A 87 -16.94 30.51 19.17
C LEU A 87 -18.10 31.50 19.34
N PRO A 88 -18.27 32.14 20.51
CA PRO A 88 -17.59 31.87 21.79
C PRO A 88 -18.08 30.59 22.48
N ARG A 89 -17.15 29.87 23.13
CA ARG A 89 -17.42 28.70 23.98
C ARG A 89 -16.40 28.60 25.11
N ASP A 90 -16.83 28.17 26.29
CA ASP A 90 -15.99 28.08 27.49
C ASP A 90 -14.87 27.00 27.36
N ASP A 91 -15.02 26.03 26.44
CA ASP A 91 -13.99 25.02 26.14
C ASP A 91 -12.90 25.48 25.15
N ARG A 92 -12.92 26.75 24.71
CA ARG A 92 -12.05 27.24 23.62
C ARG A 92 -11.39 28.59 23.91
N GLU A 93 -10.12 28.53 24.28
CA GLU A 93 -9.24 29.69 24.36
C GLU A 93 -8.85 30.22 22.97
N VAL A 94 -8.66 31.53 22.85
CA VAL A 94 -8.12 32.20 21.65
C VAL A 94 -6.81 32.90 22.01
N PHE A 95 -5.77 32.69 21.22
CA PHE A 95 -4.44 33.25 21.44
C PHE A 95 -4.08 34.29 20.37
N LEU A 96 -3.69 35.48 20.81
CA LEU A 96 -3.19 36.57 19.97
C LEU A 96 -1.66 36.56 19.90
N TYR A 97 -1.14 36.54 18.68
CA TYR A 97 0.28 36.69 18.37
C TYR A 97 0.48 37.95 17.53
N ASN A 98 1.51 38.73 17.83
CA ASN A 98 1.86 39.95 17.11
C ASN A 98 2.82 39.63 15.95
N LYS A 99 2.36 39.76 14.69
CA LYS A 99 3.14 39.44 13.48
C LYS A 99 4.43 40.24 13.39
N ALA A 100 4.41 41.53 13.73
CA ALA A 100 5.61 42.38 13.76
C ALA A 100 6.70 41.84 14.70
N ARG A 101 6.34 41.16 15.79
CA ARG A 101 7.28 40.51 16.73
C ARG A 101 7.81 39.15 16.26
N LEU A 102 7.28 38.59 15.17
CA LEU A 102 7.72 37.31 14.59
C LEU A 102 8.96 37.47 13.68
N HIS A 103 9.34 38.69 13.32
CA HIS A 103 10.51 38.96 12.48
C HIS A 103 11.82 38.81 13.27
N ALA A 104 12.89 38.34 12.63
CA ALA A 104 14.17 38.08 13.29
C ALA A 104 14.80 39.34 13.90
N ASP A 105 14.62 40.49 13.23
CA ASP A 105 15.15 41.80 13.64
C ASP A 105 14.22 42.53 14.64
N ALA A 106 13.10 41.92 15.04
CA ALA A 106 12.18 42.53 15.98
C ALA A 106 12.85 42.70 17.36
N PRO A 107 12.76 43.88 17.99
CA PRO A 107 13.37 44.09 19.30
C PRO A 107 12.70 43.22 20.37
N ARG A 108 13.50 42.74 21.31
CA ARG A 108 13.06 41.89 22.43
C ARG A 108 12.00 42.59 23.27
N PRO A 109 11.11 41.85 23.96
CA PRO A 109 10.21 42.41 24.96
C PRO A 109 10.97 43.20 26.03
N ALA A 110 10.40 44.32 26.46
CA ALA A 110 10.94 45.09 27.57
C ALA A 110 10.72 44.33 28.90
N PRO A 111 11.59 44.52 29.92
CA PRO A 111 11.37 43.96 31.25
C PRO A 111 10.05 44.44 31.86
N GLU A 112 9.34 43.54 32.50
CA GLU A 112 7.97 43.79 32.97
C GLU A 112 7.91 44.81 34.12
N SER A 113 7.22 45.93 33.88
CA SER A 113 7.05 47.04 34.82
C SER A 113 5.98 46.70 35.87
N ILE A 114 6.40 46.00 36.92
CA ILE A 114 5.58 45.64 38.06
C ILE A 114 5.78 46.69 39.16
N ASP A 115 4.71 47.37 39.55
CA ASP A 115 4.66 48.17 40.78
C ASP A 115 4.78 47.25 42.00
N ILE A 116 5.68 47.58 42.93
CA ILE A 116 5.99 46.75 44.10
C ILE A 116 5.30 47.37 45.32
N PRO A 117 4.33 46.70 45.95
CA PRO A 117 3.64 47.26 47.11
C PRO A 117 4.60 47.51 48.28
N GLU A 118 4.86 48.78 48.60
CA GLU A 118 5.58 49.16 49.82
C GLU A 118 4.59 49.31 51.00
N PRO A 119 4.97 48.89 52.22
CA PRO A 119 4.09 49.00 53.38
C PRO A 119 3.98 50.46 53.84
N SER A 120 2.77 51.01 53.83
CA SER A 120 2.46 52.37 54.31
C SER A 120 2.48 52.44 55.85
N ILE A 121 3.68 52.39 56.43
CA ILE A 121 3.90 52.40 57.88
C ILE A 121 3.62 53.82 58.45
N PRO A 122 2.73 53.98 59.45
CA PRO A 122 2.50 55.27 60.10
C PRO A 122 3.72 55.69 60.95
N PRO A 123 3.89 57.00 61.24
CA PRO A 123 4.96 57.44 62.13
C PRO A 123 4.75 56.92 63.57
N PRO A 124 5.83 56.66 64.33
CA PRO A 124 5.72 56.29 65.73
C PRO A 124 5.09 57.41 66.57
N PRO A 125 4.25 57.09 67.58
CA PRO A 125 3.56 58.07 68.40
C PRO A 125 4.55 58.91 69.20
N ARG A 126 4.41 60.24 69.20
CA ARG A 126 5.33 61.13 69.92
C ARG A 126 4.86 61.31 71.38
N PRO A 127 5.78 61.56 72.34
CA PRO A 127 5.43 61.79 73.76
C PRO A 127 4.54 63.02 74.05
N GLN A 128 4.12 63.77 73.02
CA GLN A 128 3.24 64.95 73.11
C GLN A 128 1.86 64.72 72.47
N ASP A 129 1.64 63.60 71.76
CA ASP A 129 0.40 63.33 71.01
C ASP A 129 -0.71 62.69 71.88
N SER A 130 -0.43 62.41 73.16
CA SER A 130 -1.44 61.98 74.14
C SER A 130 -2.35 63.16 74.52
N PRO A 131 -3.70 63.00 74.52
CA PRO A 131 -4.61 64.04 74.99
C PRO A 131 -4.26 64.51 76.41
N PRO A 132 -4.48 65.79 76.76
CA PRO A 132 -4.24 66.33 78.09
C PRO A 132 -5.31 65.84 79.08
N LEU A 133 -5.21 64.56 79.48
CA LEU A 133 -5.84 64.03 80.67
C LEU A 133 -5.10 64.58 81.89
N GLU A 134 -5.48 65.79 82.31
CA GLU A 134 -5.38 66.14 83.73
C GLU A 134 -6.18 65.11 84.55
N VAL A 135 -5.75 64.88 85.80
CA VAL A 135 -6.33 63.90 86.73
C VAL A 135 -6.04 62.42 86.38
N SER A 136 -4.75 62.05 86.39
CA SER A 136 -4.32 60.91 87.21
C SER A 136 -2.92 61.15 87.76
N ALA A 137 -2.74 60.92 89.06
CA ALA A 137 -1.45 61.02 89.76
C ALA A 137 -0.70 59.67 89.82
N ASP A 138 -1.29 58.58 89.33
CA ASP A 138 -0.72 57.23 89.38
C ASP A 138 0.20 56.97 88.17
N PRO A 139 1.50 56.70 88.37
CA PRO A 139 2.42 56.32 87.30
C PRO A 139 2.00 55.04 86.55
N ALA A 140 1.29 54.11 87.19
CA ALA A 140 0.86 52.87 86.56
C ALA A 140 -0.28 53.09 85.55
N LEU A 141 -1.27 53.92 85.86
CA LEU A 141 -2.28 54.35 84.89
C LEU A 141 -1.64 55.06 83.67
N LYS A 142 -0.65 55.94 83.91
CA LYS A 142 0.10 56.59 82.82
C LYS A 142 0.87 55.58 81.96
N ALA A 143 1.44 54.54 82.56
CA ALA A 143 2.09 53.44 81.83
C ALA A 143 1.09 52.62 80.99
N LEU A 144 -0.11 52.30 81.51
CA LEU A 144 -1.14 51.56 80.78
C LEU A 144 -1.60 52.30 79.51
N VAL A 145 -1.83 53.62 79.59
CA VAL A 145 -2.19 54.44 78.42
C VAL A 145 -1.04 54.47 77.39
N SER A 146 0.22 54.53 77.85
CA SER A 146 1.39 54.43 76.98
C SER A 146 1.46 53.08 76.25
N TYR A 147 1.17 51.98 76.94
CA TYR A 147 1.10 50.65 76.33
C TYR A 147 -0.08 50.49 75.36
N GLU A 148 -1.27 51.04 75.63
CA GLU A 148 -2.39 51.06 74.66
C GLU A 148 -1.94 51.69 73.34
N THR A 149 -1.35 52.90 73.42
CA THR A 149 -0.97 53.66 72.24
C THR A 149 0.17 52.98 71.49
N THR A 150 1.08 52.35 72.22
CA THR A 150 2.17 51.53 71.65
C THR A 150 1.64 50.25 70.99
N PHE A 151 0.70 49.54 71.60
CA PHE A 151 0.07 48.34 71.01
C PHE A 151 -0.73 48.69 69.76
N ARG A 152 -1.47 49.80 69.81
CA ARG A 152 -2.23 50.32 68.66
C ARG A 152 -1.28 50.68 67.51
N TYR A 153 -0.12 51.25 67.79
CA TYR A 153 0.95 51.44 66.82
C TYR A 153 1.49 50.09 66.28
N HIS A 154 1.83 49.12 67.14
CA HIS A 154 2.36 47.82 66.73
C HIS A 154 1.38 47.06 65.81
N PHE A 155 0.09 47.08 66.14
CA PHE A 155 -0.97 46.55 65.27
C PHE A 155 -1.06 47.29 63.92
N GLN A 156 -0.94 48.62 63.90
CA GLN A 156 -0.96 49.39 62.65
C GLN A 156 0.25 49.08 61.75
N VAL A 157 1.46 48.99 62.32
CA VAL A 157 2.67 48.57 61.58
C VAL A 157 2.48 47.18 60.99
N ALA A 158 2.08 46.20 61.82
CA ALA A 158 1.89 44.82 61.37
C ALA A 158 0.78 44.69 60.31
N ASN A 159 -0.31 45.47 60.41
CA ASN A 159 -1.40 45.52 59.43
C ASN A 159 -0.95 46.15 58.09
N ALA A 160 -0.13 47.20 58.11
CA ALA A 160 0.47 47.78 56.90
C ALA A 160 1.40 46.78 56.19
N VAL A 161 2.25 46.08 56.95
CA VAL A 161 3.16 45.04 56.42
C VAL A 161 2.38 43.83 55.91
N TYR A 162 1.35 43.37 56.63
CA TYR A 162 0.45 42.30 56.19
C TYR A 162 -0.25 42.62 54.86
N LYS A 163 -0.77 43.85 54.68
CA LYS A 163 -1.37 44.28 53.42
C LYS A 163 -0.36 44.30 52.26
N SER A 164 0.86 44.79 52.50
CA SER A 164 1.99 44.71 51.56
C SER A 164 2.26 43.26 51.15
N SER A 165 2.40 42.37 52.13
CA SER A 165 2.66 40.94 51.94
C SER A 165 1.56 40.22 51.15
N VAL A 166 0.28 40.48 51.44
CA VAL A 166 -0.85 39.93 50.67
C VAL A 166 -0.82 40.44 49.23
N ALA A 167 -0.65 41.75 49.00
CA ALA A 167 -0.58 42.31 47.66
C ALA A 167 0.60 41.74 46.84
N LYS A 168 1.78 41.57 47.46
CA LYS A 168 2.93 40.90 46.84
C LYS A 168 2.60 39.46 46.44
N HIS A 169 1.91 38.70 47.30
CA HIS A 169 1.49 37.33 47.01
C HIS A 169 0.45 37.26 45.88
N GLU A 170 -0.53 38.17 45.85
CA GLU A 170 -1.51 38.28 44.77
C GLU A 170 -0.85 38.58 43.41
N VAL A 171 0.17 39.46 43.39
CA VAL A 171 0.98 39.72 42.18
C VAL A 171 1.76 38.46 41.77
N CYS A 172 2.40 37.73 42.69
CA CYS A 172 3.05 36.45 42.37
C CYS A 172 2.07 35.46 41.70
N GLY A 173 0.86 35.34 42.24
CA GLY A 173 -0.22 34.53 41.67
C GLY A 173 -0.69 35.02 40.30
N ARG A 174 -0.64 36.34 40.02
CA ARG A 174 -0.96 36.90 38.70
C ARG A 174 0.10 36.53 37.66
N LEU A 175 1.38 36.76 37.98
CA LEU A 175 2.53 36.43 37.12
C LEU A 175 2.57 34.93 36.76
N LEU A 176 2.20 34.06 37.71
CA LEU A 176 2.07 32.63 37.47
C LEU A 176 0.97 32.32 36.46
N ARG A 177 -0.24 32.88 36.62
CA ARG A 177 -1.36 32.66 35.68
C ARG A 177 -1.03 33.15 34.28
N GLU A 178 -0.39 34.32 34.17
CA GLU A 178 0.09 34.86 32.90
C GLU A 178 1.16 33.94 32.27
N GLY A 179 2.12 33.44 33.06
CA GLY A 179 3.11 32.46 32.59
C GLY A 179 2.50 31.12 32.13
N GLN A 180 1.48 30.61 32.83
CA GLN A 180 0.73 29.41 32.43
C GLN A 180 -0.07 29.64 31.14
N VAL A 181 -0.55 30.86 30.89
CA VAL A 181 -1.18 31.25 29.61
C VAL A 181 -0.14 31.28 28.48
N GLN A 182 1.09 31.76 28.75
CA GLN A 182 2.19 31.74 27.78
C GLN A 182 2.65 30.30 27.45
N GLU A 183 2.64 29.39 28.43
CA GLU A 183 2.88 27.95 28.23
C GLU A 183 1.84 27.34 27.27
N ARG A 184 0.54 27.60 27.47
CA ARG A 184 -0.53 27.15 26.55
C ARG A 184 -0.49 27.81 25.17
N ALA A 185 -0.01 29.06 25.08
CA ALA A 185 0.22 29.72 23.80
C ALA A 185 1.37 29.05 23.02
N LEU A 186 2.47 28.68 23.70
CA LEU A 186 3.55 27.89 23.10
C LEU A 186 3.04 26.54 22.59
N ASP A 187 2.28 25.79 23.40
CA ASP A 187 1.71 24.50 22.97
C ASP A 187 0.74 24.64 21.78
N THR A 188 -0.06 25.73 21.74
CA THR A 188 -0.97 26.00 20.61
C THR A 188 -0.21 26.29 19.32
N ALA A 189 0.78 27.19 19.35
CA ALA A 189 1.62 27.49 18.20
C ALA A 189 2.47 26.28 17.76
N ARG A 190 2.93 25.48 18.72
CA ARG A 190 3.62 24.20 18.49
C ARG A 190 2.72 23.21 17.75
N SER A 191 1.51 22.96 18.22
CA SER A 191 0.58 21.99 17.60
C SER A 191 0.26 22.38 16.14
N ASN A 192 0.10 23.67 15.88
CA ASN A 192 -0.09 24.21 14.54
C ASN A 192 1.13 23.94 13.64
N LEU A 193 2.35 24.19 14.14
CA LEU A 193 3.59 23.89 13.43
C LEU A 193 3.75 22.38 13.19
N GLU A 194 3.54 21.53 14.20
CA GLU A 194 3.55 20.06 14.07
C GLU A 194 2.53 19.55 13.05
N HIS A 195 1.37 20.20 12.89
CA HIS A 195 0.40 19.86 11.85
C HIS A 195 0.93 20.18 10.44
N THR A 196 1.58 21.33 10.25
CA THR A 196 2.20 21.69 8.96
C THR A 196 3.43 20.83 8.64
N ALA A 197 4.28 20.56 9.62
CA ALA A 197 5.47 19.70 9.49
C ALA A 197 5.11 18.25 9.13
N ARG A 198 4.01 17.71 9.66
CA ARG A 198 3.48 16.39 9.25
C ARG A 198 3.03 16.37 7.79
N LYS A 199 2.32 17.41 7.32
CA LYS A 199 1.91 17.52 5.90
C LYS A 199 3.11 17.57 4.94
N LEU A 200 4.16 18.31 5.32
CA LEU A 200 5.42 18.31 4.57
C LEU A 200 6.10 16.93 4.60
N THR A 201 6.23 16.31 5.77
CA THR A 201 6.88 15.00 5.92
C THR A 201 6.21 13.94 5.07
N GLN A 202 4.87 13.90 5.05
CA GLN A 202 4.11 12.99 4.19
C GLN A 202 4.45 13.19 2.71
N ARG A 203 4.34 14.41 2.20
CA ARG A 203 4.66 14.73 0.79
C ARG A 203 6.10 14.42 0.41
N TYR A 204 7.05 14.63 1.32
CA TYR A 204 8.44 14.23 1.12
C TYR A 204 8.60 12.71 1.03
N THR A 205 7.94 11.94 1.90
CA THR A 205 7.93 10.47 1.83
C THR A 205 7.30 9.95 0.55
N ASP A 206 6.17 10.53 0.12
CA ASP A 206 5.49 10.16 -1.12
C ASP A 206 6.36 10.49 -2.34
N PHE A 207 6.99 11.67 -2.37
CA PHE A 207 7.97 12.04 -3.38
C PHE A 207 9.15 11.05 -3.43
N VAL A 208 9.78 10.74 -2.29
CA VAL A 208 10.92 9.80 -2.24
C VAL A 208 10.52 8.40 -2.70
N LYS A 209 9.30 7.93 -2.40
CA LYS A 209 8.77 6.66 -2.91
C LYS A 209 8.70 6.68 -4.45
N CYS A 210 7.99 7.65 -5.03
CA CYS A 210 7.82 7.76 -6.47
C CYS A 210 9.17 7.95 -7.19
N PHE A 211 10.04 8.82 -6.67
CA PHE A 211 11.40 9.01 -7.19
C PHE A 211 12.19 7.71 -7.17
N SER A 212 12.18 6.94 -6.08
CA SER A 212 12.95 5.69 -6.00
C SER A 212 12.45 4.65 -7.01
N GLN A 213 11.14 4.59 -7.26
CA GLN A 213 10.56 3.69 -8.26
C GLN A 213 10.95 4.11 -9.69
N GLN A 214 10.74 5.38 -10.04
CA GLN A 214 11.07 5.93 -11.35
C GLN A 214 12.57 5.86 -11.63
N HIS A 215 13.41 6.29 -10.68
CA HIS A 215 14.87 6.27 -10.79
C HIS A 215 15.39 4.85 -11.07
N ARG A 216 14.82 3.82 -10.42
CA ARG A 216 15.18 2.41 -10.65
C ARG A 216 14.84 1.96 -12.06
N ALA A 217 13.60 2.18 -12.50
CA ALA A 217 13.17 1.82 -13.86
C ALA A 217 13.98 2.55 -14.95
N HIS A 218 14.28 3.83 -14.75
CA HIS A 218 15.13 4.62 -15.64
C HIS A 218 16.58 4.10 -15.67
N ALA A 219 17.15 3.72 -14.51
CA ALA A 219 18.51 3.18 -14.43
C ALA A 219 18.63 1.80 -15.10
N GLU A 220 17.65 0.92 -14.89
CA GLU A 220 17.56 -0.38 -15.56
C GLU A 220 17.43 -0.24 -17.08
N MET A 221 16.60 0.70 -17.56
CA MET A 221 16.42 0.98 -18.98
C MET A 221 17.71 1.48 -19.64
N LEU A 222 18.45 2.38 -18.97
CA LEU A 222 19.76 2.85 -19.45
C LEU A 222 20.83 1.75 -19.40
N ALA A 223 20.82 0.88 -18.39
CA ALA A 223 21.75 -0.25 -18.28
C ALA A 223 21.52 -1.31 -19.37
N ASN A 224 20.26 -1.56 -19.74
CA ASN A 224 19.89 -2.54 -20.77
C ASN A 224 19.93 -1.99 -22.20
N PHE A 225 19.97 -0.66 -22.40
CA PHE A 225 19.82 -0.02 -23.71
C PHE A 225 20.69 -0.62 -24.84
N GLU A 226 21.99 -0.84 -24.62
CA GLU A 226 22.85 -1.44 -25.66
C GLU A 226 22.50 -2.90 -25.95
N SER A 227 22.17 -3.68 -24.91
CA SER A 227 21.68 -5.05 -25.06
C SER A 227 20.40 -5.07 -25.90
N ASP A 228 19.49 -4.14 -25.65
CA ASP A 228 18.21 -4.05 -26.34
C ASP A 228 18.36 -3.63 -27.80
N VAL A 229 19.26 -2.69 -28.11
CA VAL A 229 19.65 -2.37 -29.49
C VAL A 229 20.26 -3.57 -30.22
N GLN A 230 21.11 -4.38 -29.56
CA GLN A 230 21.64 -5.61 -30.14
C GLN A 230 20.56 -6.69 -30.34
N ARG A 231 19.56 -6.76 -29.44
CA ARG A 231 18.39 -7.65 -29.58
C ARG A 231 17.50 -7.24 -30.76
N LEU A 232 17.24 -5.95 -30.97
CA LEU A 232 16.55 -5.47 -32.18
C LEU A 232 17.36 -5.69 -33.48
N ARG A 233 18.69 -5.76 -33.39
CA ARG A 233 19.59 -6.06 -34.53
C ARG A 233 19.59 -7.55 -34.89
N SER A 234 19.35 -8.46 -33.95
CA SER A 234 19.33 -9.92 -34.23
C SER A 234 17.96 -10.43 -34.70
N VAL A 235 16.85 -9.80 -34.30
CA VAL A 235 15.50 -10.17 -34.76
C VAL A 235 15.26 -9.69 -36.20
N ARG A 236 15.12 -10.64 -37.12
CA ARG A 236 14.87 -10.40 -38.55
C ARG A 236 13.36 -10.33 -38.83
N LEU A 237 12.97 -9.39 -39.69
CA LEU A 237 11.58 -9.27 -40.15
C LEU A 237 11.16 -10.46 -41.02
N HIS A 238 9.88 -10.85 -40.98
CA HIS A 238 9.32 -11.87 -41.87
C HIS A 238 9.61 -11.53 -43.36
N PRO A 239 9.96 -12.49 -44.24
CA PRO A 239 10.41 -12.20 -45.61
C PRO A 239 9.50 -11.28 -46.43
N ALA A 240 8.17 -11.43 -46.31
CA ALA A 240 7.20 -10.57 -47.00
C ALA A 240 7.14 -9.11 -46.50
N LEU A 241 7.87 -8.76 -45.44
CA LEU A 241 8.00 -7.40 -44.88
C LEU A 241 9.39 -6.77 -45.14
N GLN A 242 10.31 -7.50 -45.79
CA GLN A 242 11.66 -7.03 -46.06
C GLN A 242 11.71 -6.18 -47.34
N SER A 243 12.60 -5.19 -47.37
CA SER A 243 12.94 -4.39 -48.55
C SER A 243 14.43 -4.04 -48.54
N GLU A 244 14.91 -3.31 -49.55
CA GLU A 244 16.34 -2.97 -49.66
C GLU A 244 16.89 -2.24 -48.43
N GLY A 245 16.08 -1.36 -47.83
CA GLY A 245 16.40 -0.60 -46.61
C GLY A 245 15.69 -1.06 -45.33
N ARG A 246 15.13 -2.28 -45.29
CA ARG A 246 14.44 -2.82 -44.10
C ARG A 246 14.54 -4.34 -44.05
N ARG A 247 15.26 -4.89 -43.07
CA ARG A 247 15.51 -6.34 -42.92
C ARG A 247 15.40 -6.82 -41.47
N PHE A 248 15.77 -6.00 -40.50
CA PHE A 248 15.73 -6.27 -39.05
C PHE A 248 14.76 -5.32 -38.33
N LEU A 249 14.42 -5.61 -37.07
CA LEU A 249 13.59 -4.68 -36.28
C LEU A 249 14.26 -3.34 -36.03
N LEU A 250 15.59 -3.31 -35.87
CA LEU A 250 16.34 -2.07 -35.69
C LEU A 250 16.16 -1.09 -36.87
N ASP A 251 15.98 -1.59 -38.10
CA ASP A 251 15.76 -0.77 -39.30
C ASP A 251 14.42 -0.01 -39.29
N LEU A 252 13.56 -0.23 -38.28
CA LEU A 252 12.34 0.53 -38.06
C LEU A 252 12.57 1.81 -37.25
N ILE A 253 13.74 1.99 -36.62
CA ILE A 253 14.06 3.17 -35.78
C ILE A 253 15.43 3.77 -36.14
N LYS A 254 15.62 5.07 -35.88
CA LYS A 254 16.88 5.78 -36.10
C LYS A 254 17.84 5.56 -34.92
N GLU A 255 18.68 4.52 -34.99
CA GLU A 255 19.68 4.20 -33.95
C GLU A 255 20.52 5.42 -33.52
N ASN A 256 21.01 6.22 -34.47
CA ASN A 256 21.85 7.39 -34.19
C ASN A 256 21.14 8.52 -33.42
N ASP A 257 19.81 8.59 -33.48
CA ASP A 257 19.04 9.60 -32.74
C ASP A 257 18.63 9.06 -31.37
N LEU A 258 18.28 7.76 -31.29
CA LEU A 258 18.08 7.05 -30.02
C LEU A 258 19.32 7.09 -29.11
N ARG A 259 20.52 6.87 -29.66
CA ARG A 259 21.78 6.91 -28.90
C ARG A 259 22.01 8.27 -28.23
N LYS A 260 21.81 9.37 -28.98
CA LYS A 260 21.89 10.74 -28.44
C LYS A 260 20.83 11.01 -27.36
N LEU A 261 19.61 10.47 -27.54
CA LEU A 261 18.55 10.57 -26.54
C LEU A 261 18.92 9.79 -25.27
N ALA A 262 19.53 8.60 -25.39
CA ALA A 262 20.04 7.84 -24.24
C ALA A 262 21.16 8.57 -23.49
N ASP A 263 22.13 9.16 -24.21
CA ASP A 263 23.19 10.01 -23.62
C ASP A 263 22.61 11.22 -22.87
N GLY A 264 21.58 11.86 -23.45
CA GLY A 264 20.83 12.96 -22.83
C GLY A 264 20.05 12.52 -21.58
N CYS A 265 19.36 11.38 -21.66
CA CYS A 265 18.60 10.77 -20.57
C CYS A 265 19.50 10.38 -19.39
N PHE A 266 20.66 9.76 -19.66
CA PHE A 266 21.69 9.46 -18.65
C PHE A 266 22.23 10.74 -18.00
N SER A 267 22.53 11.76 -18.81
CA SER A 267 23.02 13.06 -18.33
C SER A 267 21.99 13.79 -17.47
N SER A 268 20.70 13.70 -17.83
CA SER A 268 19.57 14.28 -17.08
C SER A 268 19.35 13.53 -15.75
N HIS A 269 19.25 12.19 -15.80
CA HIS A 269 19.07 11.32 -14.64
C HIS A 269 20.16 11.53 -13.58
N LYS A 270 21.43 11.57 -13.99
CA LYS A 270 22.57 11.83 -13.11
C LYS A 270 22.56 13.25 -12.52
N GLN A 271 22.16 14.26 -13.28
CA GLN A 271 22.03 15.63 -12.76
C GLN A 271 20.88 15.75 -11.76
N PHE A 272 19.75 15.08 -12.01
CA PHE A 272 18.60 15.10 -11.13
C PHE A 272 18.86 14.36 -9.81
N ASP A 273 19.57 13.22 -9.83
CA ASP A 273 19.98 12.52 -8.60
C ASP A 273 20.83 13.39 -7.65
N VAL A 274 21.77 14.17 -8.20
CA VAL A 274 22.55 15.15 -7.41
C VAL A 274 21.64 16.24 -6.80
N LYS A 275 20.60 16.69 -7.53
CA LYS A 275 19.61 17.64 -7.01
C LYS A 275 18.73 17.01 -5.93
N VAL A 276 18.30 15.77 -6.09
CA VAL A 276 17.48 15.05 -5.08
C VAL A 276 18.30 14.75 -3.82
N SER A 277 19.60 14.47 -3.97
CA SER A 277 20.54 14.37 -2.85
C SER A 277 20.66 15.68 -2.07
N GLN A 278 20.68 16.84 -2.74
CA GLN A 278 20.63 18.14 -2.08
C GLN A 278 19.28 18.40 -1.39
N LEU A 279 18.15 18.09 -2.05
CA LEU A 279 16.81 18.21 -1.46
C LEU A 279 16.67 17.39 -0.18
N LYS A 280 17.19 16.15 -0.18
CA LYS A 280 17.27 15.25 0.98
C LYS A 280 18.10 15.82 2.11
N ALA A 281 19.22 16.49 1.81
CA ALA A 281 20.02 17.20 2.81
C ALA A 281 19.27 18.40 3.41
N ASN A 282 18.68 19.25 2.56
CA ASN A 282 17.86 20.41 2.96
C ASN A 282 16.69 19.97 3.88
N PHE A 283 15.95 18.93 3.50
CA PHE A 283 14.85 18.37 4.27
C PHE A 283 15.30 17.86 5.65
N MET A 284 16.42 17.11 5.70
CA MET A 284 16.96 16.60 6.97
C MET A 284 17.44 17.73 7.89
N GLU A 285 18.00 18.82 7.35
CA GLU A 285 18.35 19.99 8.16
C GLU A 285 17.10 20.71 8.67
N LEU A 286 16.10 20.95 7.82
CA LEU A 286 14.82 21.56 8.21
C LEU A 286 14.13 20.73 9.30
N LYS A 287 14.12 19.40 9.18
CA LYS A 287 13.60 18.50 10.20
C LYS A 287 14.35 18.63 11.52
N LYS A 288 15.70 18.63 11.50
CA LYS A 288 16.51 18.86 12.71
C LYS A 288 16.24 20.23 13.35
N ARG A 289 16.01 21.28 12.56
CA ARG A 289 15.62 22.62 13.04
C ARG A 289 14.23 22.60 13.70
N LEU A 290 13.28 21.84 13.16
CA LEU A 290 11.94 21.62 13.73
C LEU A 290 11.99 20.83 15.05
N ASP A 291 12.68 19.69 15.07
CA ASP A 291 12.80 18.83 16.26
C ASP A 291 13.43 19.62 17.43
N ASN A 292 14.48 20.42 17.16
CA ASN A 292 15.07 21.32 18.14
C ASN A 292 14.10 22.40 18.66
N LEU A 293 13.21 22.91 17.81
CA LEU A 293 12.21 23.91 18.19
C LEU A 293 11.10 23.30 19.05
N PHE A 294 10.59 22.13 18.69
CA PHE A 294 9.59 21.41 19.50
C PHE A 294 10.11 21.09 20.91
N ASN A 295 11.40 20.71 21.03
CA ASN A 295 12.04 20.50 22.33
C ASN A 295 12.10 21.78 23.18
N ILE A 296 12.44 22.93 22.58
CA ILE A 296 12.48 24.24 23.28
C ILE A 296 11.08 24.67 23.73
N MET A 297 10.06 24.45 22.91
CA MET A 297 8.67 24.77 23.25
C MET A 297 8.04 23.79 24.26
N SER A 298 8.75 22.71 24.64
CA SER A 298 8.27 21.70 25.61
C SER A 298 8.70 21.94 27.06
N SER A 299 9.47 22.99 27.36
CA SER A 299 10.07 23.17 28.70
C SER A 299 9.09 23.78 29.71
N SER A 300 8.42 22.93 30.50
CA SER A 300 7.41 23.37 31.50
C SER A 300 8.03 24.06 32.72
N GLY A 301 8.22 25.39 32.64
CA GLY A 301 8.86 26.20 33.68
C GLY A 301 7.96 26.63 34.85
N CYS A 302 6.63 26.53 34.72
CA CYS A 302 5.71 27.13 35.71
C CYS A 302 5.46 26.26 36.96
N LYS A 303 5.67 24.94 36.90
CA LYS A 303 5.29 23.99 37.97
C LYS A 303 6.06 24.21 39.27
N ASP A 304 7.37 24.42 39.19
CA ASP A 304 8.22 24.69 40.36
C ASP A 304 7.87 26.02 41.03
N LEU A 305 7.46 27.01 40.21
CA LEU A 305 7.02 28.32 40.68
C LEU A 305 5.64 28.26 41.34
N GLU A 306 4.71 27.48 40.78
CA GLU A 306 3.40 27.20 41.38
C GLU A 306 3.53 26.53 42.75
N ALA A 307 4.39 25.50 42.84
CA ALA A 307 4.70 24.86 44.11
C ALA A 307 5.27 25.88 45.11
N MET A 308 6.26 26.69 44.70
CA MET A 308 6.87 27.70 45.57
C MET A 308 5.88 28.78 46.03
N ILE A 309 4.93 29.22 45.19
CA ILE A 309 3.91 30.20 45.56
C ILE A 309 2.93 29.62 46.59
N LYS A 310 2.41 28.41 46.35
CA LYS A 310 1.56 27.68 47.32
C LYS A 310 2.28 27.49 48.66
N ASP A 311 3.58 27.18 48.62
CA ASP A 311 4.42 27.03 49.81
C ASP A 311 4.58 28.33 50.64
N HIS A 312 4.28 29.50 50.08
CA HIS A 312 4.30 30.78 50.81
C HIS A 312 2.91 31.24 51.29
N GLU A 313 1.82 30.58 50.87
CA GLU A 313 0.46 30.88 51.36
C GLU A 313 0.34 30.61 52.86
N ARG A 314 1.04 29.58 53.39
CA ARG A 314 1.11 29.32 54.84
C ARG A 314 1.66 30.50 55.64
N PHE A 315 2.69 31.19 55.12
CA PHE A 315 3.29 32.35 55.80
C PHE A 315 2.35 33.56 55.82
N ILE A 316 1.50 33.74 54.79
CA ILE A 316 0.39 34.70 54.83
C ILE A 316 -0.62 34.32 55.93
N GLY A 317 -0.88 33.02 56.12
CA GLY A 317 -1.67 32.49 57.23
C GLY A 317 -1.08 32.80 58.60
N ASP A 318 0.23 32.59 58.79
CA ASP A 318 0.96 32.90 60.02
C ASP A 318 0.92 34.40 60.34
N GLN A 319 1.22 35.24 59.35
CA GLN A 319 1.19 36.71 59.46
C GLN A 319 -0.23 37.23 59.81
N LYS A 320 -1.27 36.61 59.23
CA LYS A 320 -2.69 36.87 59.56
C LYS A 320 -3.02 36.45 60.99
N SER A 321 -2.47 35.34 61.49
CA SER A 321 -2.62 34.89 62.88
C SER A 321 -1.99 35.88 63.86
N ILE A 322 -0.76 36.34 63.58
CA ILE A 322 -0.08 37.38 64.37
C ILE A 322 -0.90 38.68 64.36
N MET A 323 -1.38 39.13 63.20
CA MET A 323 -2.24 40.32 63.09
C MET A 323 -3.54 40.18 63.90
N GLN A 324 -4.10 38.97 64.00
CA GLN A 324 -5.26 38.68 64.86
C GLN A 324 -4.91 38.65 66.36
N SER A 325 -3.70 38.23 66.76
CA SER A 325 -3.24 38.39 68.14
C SER A 325 -3.14 39.88 68.47
N LEU A 326 -2.32 40.63 67.73
CA LEU A 326 -2.08 42.06 67.96
C LEU A 326 -3.40 42.87 68.04
N SER A 327 -4.42 42.48 67.28
CA SER A 327 -5.78 43.06 67.39
C SER A 327 -6.48 42.73 68.73
N LYS A 328 -6.43 41.48 69.20
CA LYS A 328 -6.93 41.09 70.53
C LYS A 328 -6.13 41.77 71.64
N ASP A 329 -4.82 41.89 71.48
CA ASP A 329 -3.90 42.48 72.45
C ASP A 329 -4.19 43.99 72.62
N VAL A 330 -4.44 44.73 71.52
CA VAL A 330 -4.94 46.12 71.54
C VAL A 330 -6.29 46.24 72.25
N ASN A 331 -7.26 45.36 71.94
CA ASN A 331 -8.56 45.38 72.61
C ASN A 331 -8.44 45.06 74.11
N THR A 332 -7.47 44.22 74.50
CA THR A 332 -7.21 43.85 75.89
C THR A 332 -6.53 44.98 76.65
N SER A 333 -5.51 45.64 76.07
CA SER A 333 -4.88 46.81 76.69
C SER A 333 -5.86 47.97 76.81
N LYS A 334 -6.70 48.22 75.79
CA LYS A 334 -7.75 49.22 75.88
C LYS A 334 -8.73 48.89 77.01
N LYS A 335 -9.23 47.65 77.08
CA LYS A 335 -10.15 47.26 78.15
C LYS A 335 -9.51 47.45 79.53
N LEU A 336 -8.24 47.11 79.73
CA LEU A 336 -7.54 47.34 81.01
C LEU A 336 -7.41 48.84 81.35
N VAL A 337 -7.21 49.72 80.36
CA VAL A 337 -7.25 51.18 80.55
C VAL A 337 -8.66 51.65 80.93
N ASP A 338 -9.71 51.19 80.23
CA ASP A 338 -11.10 51.53 80.52
C ASP A 338 -11.55 51.01 81.90
N ASP A 339 -11.28 49.74 82.22
CA ASP A 339 -11.64 49.09 83.49
C ASP A 339 -10.95 49.78 84.69
N CYS A 340 -9.66 50.16 84.57
CA CYS A 340 -8.95 50.87 85.64
C CYS A 340 -9.29 52.36 85.75
N SER A 341 -9.80 53.00 84.69
CA SER A 341 -10.19 54.42 84.72
C SER A 341 -11.60 54.65 85.29
N ASN A 342 -12.55 53.74 85.06
CA ASN A 342 -13.97 53.88 85.43
C ASN A 342 -14.27 53.50 86.90
N CYS A 343 -13.37 53.78 87.84
CA CYS A 343 -13.40 53.23 89.20
C CYS A 343 -14.58 53.70 90.09
N GLN A 344 -15.72 53.03 89.98
CA GLN A 344 -16.71 52.89 91.06
C GLN A 344 -17.06 51.40 91.28
N LEU A 345 -16.70 50.89 92.47
CA LEU A 345 -17.22 49.66 93.09
C LEU A 345 -16.99 48.30 92.37
N SER A 346 -15.74 47.90 92.15
CA SER A 346 -15.33 46.50 92.38
C SER A 346 -13.81 46.36 92.62
N ALA A 347 -13.41 45.41 93.46
CA ALA A 347 -12.03 45.31 93.98
C ALA A 347 -11.15 44.29 93.23
N SER A 348 -11.25 44.21 91.90
CA SER A 348 -10.78 43.02 91.15
C SER A 348 -9.40 43.10 90.47
N LEU A 349 -8.80 44.28 90.30
CA LEU A 349 -7.46 44.44 89.70
C LEU A 349 -6.80 45.74 90.17
N ARG A 350 -5.48 45.71 90.42
CA ARG A 350 -4.69 46.93 90.67
C ARG A 350 -3.98 47.37 89.39
N PRO A 351 -3.77 48.68 89.15
CA PRO A 351 -3.04 49.17 87.98
C PRO A 351 -1.66 48.52 87.78
N HIS A 352 -0.91 48.27 88.85
CA HIS A 352 0.40 47.58 88.78
C HIS A 352 0.33 46.14 88.25
N ASP A 353 -0.72 45.39 88.61
CA ASP A 353 -0.90 44.00 88.16
C ASP A 353 -1.24 43.98 86.66
N ALA A 354 -2.07 44.92 86.22
CA ALA A 354 -2.36 45.15 84.80
C ALA A 354 -1.10 45.55 84.02
N VAL A 355 -0.26 46.46 84.55
CA VAL A 355 1.03 46.83 83.94
C VAL A 355 1.95 45.61 83.79
N SER A 356 2.00 44.71 84.78
CA SER A 356 2.81 43.48 84.72
C SER A 356 2.28 42.44 83.72
N ALA A 357 0.96 42.38 83.51
CA ALA A 357 0.36 41.58 82.44
C ALA A 357 0.68 42.16 81.05
N VAL A 358 0.45 43.46 80.87
CA VAL A 358 0.66 44.16 79.59
C VAL A 358 2.15 44.23 79.22
N GLY A 359 3.06 44.38 80.18
CA GLY A 359 4.51 44.35 79.93
C GLY A 359 5.00 43.03 79.33
N ARG A 360 4.41 41.89 79.72
CA ARG A 360 4.74 40.59 79.11
C ARG A 360 4.21 40.46 77.68
N ILE A 361 3.05 41.05 77.38
CA ILE A 361 2.52 41.12 76.02
C ILE A 361 3.40 42.04 75.15
N TYR A 362 3.89 43.15 75.70
CA TYR A 362 4.85 44.04 75.02
C TYR A 362 6.14 43.32 74.62
N GLU A 363 6.71 42.50 75.50
CA GLU A 363 7.91 41.72 75.17
C GLU A 363 7.68 40.76 73.99
N VAL A 364 6.52 40.11 73.90
CA VAL A 364 6.16 39.24 72.75
C VAL A 364 5.92 40.07 71.47
N HIS A 365 5.37 41.29 71.60
CA HIS A 365 5.23 42.19 70.45
C HIS A 365 6.60 42.54 69.83
N GLU A 366 7.56 42.95 70.66
CA GLU A 366 8.89 43.39 70.25
C GLU A 366 9.80 42.24 69.79
N LYS A 367 9.83 41.13 70.53
CA LYS A 367 10.81 40.05 70.31
C LYS A 367 10.37 39.06 69.23
N ASP A 368 9.08 38.77 69.16
CA ASP A 368 8.54 37.68 68.33
C ASP A 368 7.66 38.20 67.20
N ASN A 369 6.58 38.93 67.51
CA ASN A 369 5.53 39.26 66.54
C ASN A 369 6.01 40.23 65.45
N LEU A 370 6.57 41.39 65.80
CA LEU A 370 7.01 42.38 64.80
C LEU A 370 8.18 41.86 63.94
N PRO A 371 9.25 41.24 64.50
CA PRO A 371 10.32 40.66 63.68
C PRO A 371 9.84 39.55 62.74
N SER A 372 8.91 38.70 63.19
CA SER A 372 8.31 37.65 62.36
C SER A 372 7.52 38.23 61.18
N VAL A 373 6.66 39.23 61.43
CA VAL A 373 5.86 39.90 60.39
C VAL A 373 6.74 40.57 59.31
N HIS A 374 7.85 41.19 59.70
CA HIS A 374 8.83 41.76 58.76
C HIS A 374 9.63 40.69 58.00
N ASN A 375 10.01 39.59 58.65
CA ASN A 375 10.72 38.47 57.99
C ASN A 375 9.85 37.80 56.91
N ILE A 376 8.54 37.65 57.17
CA ILE A 376 7.56 37.11 56.20
C ILE A 376 7.46 38.02 54.96
N ASP A 377 7.37 39.35 55.15
CA ASP A 377 7.33 40.29 54.03
C ASP A 377 8.63 40.28 53.20
N HIS A 378 9.79 40.13 53.86
CA HIS A 378 11.07 39.98 53.18
C HIS A 378 11.16 38.68 52.35
N MET A 379 10.61 37.56 52.87
CA MET A 379 10.50 36.29 52.13
C MET A 379 9.58 36.42 50.91
N LEU A 380 8.43 37.08 51.06
CA LEU A 380 7.49 37.34 49.95
C LEU A 380 8.07 38.31 48.91
N THR A 381 8.88 39.28 49.33
CA THR A 381 9.60 40.19 48.42
C THR A 381 10.63 39.41 47.59
N LYS A 382 11.34 38.43 48.19
CA LYS A 382 12.23 37.50 47.46
C LYS A 382 11.46 36.58 46.51
N LEU A 383 10.25 36.15 46.86
CA LEU A 383 9.38 35.37 45.98
C LEU A 383 8.94 36.21 44.77
N LEU A 384 8.55 37.47 44.98
CA LEU A 384 8.10 38.37 43.91
C LEU A 384 9.21 38.62 42.87
N GLU A 385 10.43 38.90 43.30
CA GLU A 385 11.56 39.09 42.36
C GLU A 385 11.91 37.79 41.61
N LYS A 386 11.77 36.59 42.22
CA LYS A 386 11.87 35.31 41.50
C LYS A 386 10.77 35.15 40.44
N CYS A 387 9.51 35.48 40.79
CA CYS A 387 8.38 35.41 39.86
C CYS A 387 8.61 36.36 38.66
N LYS A 388 9.01 37.60 38.93
CA LYS A 388 9.35 38.63 37.93
C LYS A 388 10.53 38.21 37.05
N ALA A 389 11.57 37.61 37.60
CA ALA A 389 12.68 37.06 36.81
C ALA A 389 12.19 35.94 35.85
N LYS A 390 11.44 34.96 36.38
CA LYS A 390 10.88 33.86 35.57
C LYS A 390 9.85 34.34 34.53
N LYS A 391 9.09 35.38 34.82
CA LYS A 391 8.16 36.01 33.88
C LYS A 391 8.88 36.67 32.71
N ASN A 392 9.96 37.40 32.97
CA ASN A 392 10.80 37.99 31.92
C ASN A 392 11.55 36.93 31.08
N GLU A 393 11.96 35.83 31.70
CA GLU A 393 12.49 34.64 31.02
C GLU A 393 11.44 34.01 30.08
N MET A 394 10.19 33.87 30.54
CA MET A 394 9.06 33.39 29.72
C MET A 394 8.72 34.35 28.56
N ASN A 395 8.61 35.65 28.81
CA ASN A 395 8.41 36.67 27.76
C ASN A 395 9.49 36.55 26.67
N THR A 396 10.75 36.32 27.07
CA THR A 396 11.89 36.09 26.15
C THR A 396 11.79 34.76 25.41
N LEU A 397 11.42 33.67 26.09
CA LEU A 397 11.22 32.34 25.52
C LEU A 397 10.13 32.34 24.45
N VAL A 398 8.99 32.98 24.71
CA VAL A 398 7.91 33.13 23.72
C VAL A 398 8.42 33.87 22.50
N HIS A 399 9.03 35.05 22.66
CA HIS A 399 9.53 35.85 21.54
C HIS A 399 10.52 35.08 20.66
N VAL A 400 11.55 34.44 21.25
CA VAL A 400 12.53 33.65 20.50
C VAL A 400 11.91 32.41 19.86
N SER A 401 10.96 31.74 20.53
CA SER A 401 10.23 30.61 19.95
C SER A 401 9.37 31.04 18.77
N MET A 402 8.68 32.18 18.86
CA MET A 402 7.83 32.71 17.81
C MET A 402 8.60 33.14 16.57
N GLN A 403 9.77 33.76 16.72
CA GLN A 403 10.68 34.03 15.60
C GLN A 403 11.12 32.73 14.90
N ARG A 404 11.43 31.68 15.68
CA ARG A 404 11.83 30.37 15.16
C ARG A 404 10.66 29.62 14.48
N VAL A 405 9.45 29.69 15.03
CA VAL A 405 8.22 29.17 14.40
C VAL A 405 8.02 29.85 13.05
N LYS A 406 8.17 31.18 12.97
CA LYS A 406 8.02 31.91 11.70
C LYS A 406 9.09 31.53 10.66
N SER A 407 10.35 31.40 11.08
CA SER A 407 11.43 30.92 10.21
C SER A 407 11.20 29.48 9.74
N ALA A 408 10.73 28.60 10.62
CA ALA A 408 10.41 27.21 10.29
C ALA A 408 9.20 27.09 9.34
N GLN A 409 8.16 27.92 9.51
CA GLN A 409 7.01 27.99 8.59
C GLN A 409 7.44 28.44 7.18
N ILE A 410 8.38 29.38 7.08
CA ILE A 410 8.96 29.80 5.78
C ILE A 410 9.72 28.63 5.16
N GLY A 411 10.64 27.99 5.89
CA GLY A 411 11.37 26.81 5.41
C GLY A 411 10.46 25.63 5.00
N ILE A 412 9.35 25.41 5.71
CA ILE A 412 8.33 24.43 5.33
C ILE A 412 7.67 24.81 4.00
N LYS A 413 7.26 26.08 3.82
CA LYS A 413 6.66 26.56 2.57
C LYS A 413 7.63 26.41 1.40
N ASP A 414 8.88 26.80 1.59
CA ASP A 414 9.88 26.79 0.52
C ASP A 414 10.25 25.35 0.11
N MET A 415 10.44 24.45 1.09
CA MET A 415 10.60 23.01 0.86
C MET A 415 9.37 22.38 0.18
N MET A 416 8.14 22.82 0.52
CA MET A 416 6.94 22.39 -0.20
C MET A 416 6.93 22.89 -1.65
N ASN A 417 7.43 24.10 -1.95
CA ASN A 417 7.53 24.60 -3.31
C ASN A 417 8.61 23.84 -4.11
N GLU A 418 9.78 23.58 -3.51
CA GLU A 418 10.82 22.73 -4.09
C GLU A 418 10.23 21.36 -4.46
N LEU A 419 9.51 20.69 -3.54
CA LEU A 419 8.91 19.38 -3.82
C LEU A 419 7.97 19.35 -5.03
N HIS A 420 7.16 20.39 -5.27
CA HIS A 420 6.34 20.45 -6.49
C HIS A 420 7.20 20.62 -7.76
N ALA A 421 8.22 21.49 -7.73
CA ALA A 421 9.11 21.67 -8.87
C ALA A 421 9.91 20.40 -9.19
N PHE A 422 10.31 19.64 -8.17
CA PHE A 422 10.95 18.33 -8.35
C PHE A 422 9.98 17.26 -8.90
N GLN A 423 8.70 17.29 -8.52
CA GLN A 423 7.66 16.45 -9.12
C GLN A 423 7.40 16.81 -10.60
N GLU A 424 7.43 18.09 -10.95
CA GLU A 424 7.34 18.56 -12.33
C GLU A 424 8.55 18.11 -13.16
N VAL A 425 9.77 18.19 -12.61
CA VAL A 425 10.98 17.69 -13.29
C VAL A 425 10.94 16.17 -13.47
N MET A 426 10.45 15.39 -12.49
CA MET A 426 10.20 13.95 -12.66
C MET A 426 9.26 13.66 -13.83
N GLY A 427 8.17 14.42 -13.96
CA GLY A 427 7.20 14.28 -15.05
C GLY A 427 7.72 14.73 -16.42
N HIS A 428 8.70 15.64 -16.47
CA HIS A 428 9.44 15.92 -17.70
C HIS A 428 10.39 14.77 -18.03
N GLN A 429 11.15 14.29 -17.04
CA GLN A 429 12.13 13.22 -17.23
C GLN A 429 11.49 11.90 -17.69
N ASP A 430 10.29 11.54 -17.24
CA ASP A 430 9.62 10.32 -17.74
C ASP A 430 9.29 10.42 -19.25
N ARG A 431 8.89 11.60 -19.71
CA ARG A 431 8.59 11.87 -21.13
C ARG A 431 9.83 11.84 -22.01
N ASP A 432 10.98 12.29 -21.49
CA ASP A 432 12.26 12.13 -22.20
C ASP A 432 12.60 10.64 -22.40
N PHE A 433 12.24 9.79 -21.43
CA PHE A 433 12.47 8.35 -21.46
C PHE A 433 11.42 7.56 -22.28
N ASP A 434 10.27 8.13 -22.65
CA ASP A 434 9.27 7.47 -23.52
C ASP A 434 9.88 7.02 -24.86
N SER A 435 10.82 7.80 -25.41
CA SER A 435 11.54 7.43 -26.64
C SER A 435 12.46 6.21 -26.47
N LEU A 436 12.85 5.87 -25.22
CA LEU A 436 13.64 4.69 -24.89
C LEU A 436 12.76 3.48 -24.58
N LYS A 437 11.54 3.68 -24.02
CA LYS A 437 10.51 2.63 -23.86
C LYS A 437 10.18 1.95 -25.20
N LEU A 438 10.26 2.68 -26.32
CA LEU A 438 10.11 2.12 -27.66
C LEU A 438 11.16 1.04 -28.01
N VAL A 439 12.39 1.13 -27.49
CA VAL A 439 13.49 0.22 -27.84
C VAL A 439 13.32 -1.15 -27.20
N SER A 440 12.97 -1.19 -25.92
CA SER A 440 12.63 -2.42 -25.20
C SER A 440 11.26 -2.99 -25.64
N GLY A 441 10.30 -2.11 -25.98
CA GLY A 441 8.96 -2.47 -26.40
C GLY A 441 8.85 -3.04 -27.83
N LEU A 442 9.65 -2.60 -28.80
CA LEU A 442 9.46 -2.97 -30.22
C LEU A 442 9.57 -4.48 -30.48
N GLY A 443 10.48 -5.18 -29.79
CA GLY A 443 10.59 -6.64 -29.90
C GLY A 443 9.32 -7.36 -29.43
N HIS A 444 8.74 -6.89 -28.33
CA HIS A 444 7.49 -7.41 -27.78
C HIS A 444 6.30 -7.10 -28.70
N ALA A 445 6.19 -5.85 -29.17
CA ALA A 445 5.14 -5.43 -30.09
C ALA A 445 5.15 -6.25 -31.41
N TYR A 446 6.33 -6.51 -31.98
CA TYR A 446 6.44 -7.36 -33.18
C TYR A 446 5.98 -8.80 -32.91
N ARG A 447 6.36 -9.40 -31.77
CA ARG A 447 5.92 -10.75 -31.39
C ARG A 447 4.41 -10.81 -31.14
N ALA A 448 3.83 -9.78 -30.52
CA ALA A 448 2.38 -9.64 -30.37
C ALA A 448 1.67 -9.58 -31.74
N CYS A 449 2.19 -8.81 -32.69
CA CYS A 449 1.63 -8.75 -34.05
C CYS A 449 1.69 -10.10 -34.78
N LEU A 450 2.80 -10.84 -34.67
CA LEU A 450 2.91 -12.19 -35.25
C LEU A 450 1.90 -13.16 -34.61
N ALA A 451 1.73 -13.10 -33.29
CA ALA A 451 0.76 -13.92 -32.57
C ALA A 451 -0.69 -13.58 -32.96
N GLU A 452 -1.05 -12.28 -33.03
CA GLU A 452 -2.38 -11.84 -33.46
C GLU A 452 -2.72 -12.28 -34.90
N VAL A 453 -1.74 -12.27 -35.81
CA VAL A 453 -1.91 -12.84 -37.17
C VAL A 453 -2.27 -14.33 -37.12
N VAL A 454 -1.60 -15.11 -36.29
CA VAL A 454 -1.91 -16.55 -36.12
C VAL A 454 -3.27 -16.76 -35.44
N ARG A 455 -3.60 -15.95 -34.43
CA ARG A 455 -4.91 -15.97 -33.76
C ARG A 455 -6.04 -15.74 -34.75
N ARG A 456 -5.97 -14.66 -35.55
CA ARG A 456 -6.98 -14.32 -36.56
C ARG A 456 -7.16 -15.41 -37.62
N LYS A 457 -6.07 -15.97 -38.15
CA LYS A 457 -6.13 -17.11 -39.10
C LYS A 457 -6.78 -18.35 -38.50
N SER A 458 -6.59 -18.59 -37.21
CA SER A 458 -7.20 -19.70 -36.49
C SER A 458 -8.69 -19.43 -36.21
N SER A 459 -9.05 -18.21 -35.78
CA SER A 459 -10.44 -17.77 -35.65
C SER A 459 -11.22 -17.80 -36.97
N PHE A 460 -10.59 -17.46 -38.10
CA PHE A 460 -11.21 -17.58 -39.43
C PHE A 460 -11.63 -19.03 -39.73
N LYS A 461 -10.76 -20.02 -39.47
CA LYS A 461 -11.07 -21.44 -39.64
C LYS A 461 -12.25 -21.89 -38.77
N LEU A 462 -12.29 -21.47 -37.50
CA LEU A 462 -13.40 -21.77 -36.59
C LEU A 462 -14.72 -21.17 -37.09
N TYR A 463 -14.68 -19.91 -37.54
CA TYR A 463 -15.84 -19.20 -38.05
C TYR A 463 -16.40 -19.83 -39.34
N THR A 464 -15.53 -20.21 -40.29
CA THR A 464 -15.95 -20.93 -41.50
C THR A 464 -16.45 -22.35 -41.20
N GLY A 465 -15.86 -23.04 -40.21
CA GLY A 465 -16.34 -24.36 -39.76
C GLY A 465 -17.74 -24.29 -39.13
N LEU A 466 -18.01 -23.28 -38.30
CA LEU A 466 -19.34 -23.03 -37.73
C LEU A 466 -20.39 -22.71 -38.81
N ALA A 467 -20.02 -21.92 -39.83
CA ALA A 467 -20.90 -21.69 -40.98
C ALA A 467 -21.20 -22.98 -41.75
N GLY A 468 -20.23 -23.89 -41.87
CA GLY A 468 -20.40 -25.23 -42.43
C GLY A 468 -21.38 -26.09 -41.62
N GLN A 469 -21.25 -26.15 -40.29
CA GLN A 469 -22.20 -26.85 -39.40
C GLN A 469 -23.65 -26.35 -39.59
N LEU A 470 -23.83 -25.03 -39.73
CA LEU A 470 -25.15 -24.44 -39.95
C LEU A 470 -25.73 -24.83 -41.32
N ALA A 471 -24.90 -24.90 -42.36
CA ALA A 471 -25.32 -25.40 -43.68
C ALA A 471 -25.75 -26.88 -43.61
N GLU A 472 -24.95 -27.73 -42.96
CA GLU A 472 -25.24 -29.16 -42.80
C GLU A 472 -26.53 -29.41 -42.01
N LYS A 473 -26.75 -28.66 -40.91
CA LYS A 473 -27.98 -28.76 -40.11
C LYS A 473 -29.22 -28.34 -40.91
N LEU A 474 -29.11 -27.33 -41.77
CA LEU A 474 -30.21 -26.92 -42.66
C LEU A 474 -30.44 -27.93 -43.79
N ALA A 475 -29.39 -28.56 -44.32
CA ALA A 475 -29.49 -29.63 -45.32
C ALA A 475 -30.14 -30.90 -44.76
N THR A 476 -29.76 -31.35 -43.56
CA THR A 476 -30.30 -32.56 -42.91
C THR A 476 -31.77 -32.41 -42.50
N GLU A 477 -32.18 -31.24 -41.98
CA GLU A 477 -33.59 -30.91 -41.74
C GLU A 477 -34.39 -30.85 -43.05
N ARG A 478 -33.83 -30.25 -44.11
CA ARG A 478 -34.43 -30.25 -45.45
C ARG A 478 -34.67 -31.66 -45.97
N GLU A 479 -33.70 -32.56 -45.86
CA GLU A 479 -33.88 -33.96 -46.25
C GLU A 479 -34.92 -34.69 -45.40
N ALA A 480 -35.00 -34.39 -44.09
CA ALA A 480 -36.02 -34.97 -43.22
C ALA A 480 -37.43 -34.49 -43.61
N GLU A 481 -37.58 -33.23 -44.02
CA GLU A 481 -38.82 -32.68 -44.61
C GLU A 481 -39.15 -33.33 -45.97
N VAL A 482 -38.18 -33.46 -46.87
CA VAL A 482 -38.36 -34.15 -48.18
C VAL A 482 -38.79 -35.61 -47.97
N ARG A 483 -38.09 -36.36 -47.10
CA ARG A 483 -38.44 -37.75 -46.77
C ARG A 483 -39.84 -37.85 -46.14
N ARG A 484 -40.28 -36.87 -45.34
CA ARG A 484 -41.65 -36.81 -44.80
C ARG A 484 -42.69 -36.52 -45.89
N ARG A 485 -42.42 -35.62 -46.84
CA ARG A 485 -43.29 -35.35 -48.01
C ARG A 485 -43.40 -36.56 -48.94
N GLU A 486 -42.27 -37.21 -49.25
CA GLU A 486 -42.25 -38.46 -50.02
C GLU A 486 -43.05 -39.58 -49.34
N ALA A 487 -42.85 -39.80 -48.03
CA ALA A 487 -43.57 -40.83 -47.28
C ALA A 487 -45.08 -40.55 -47.26
N PHE A 488 -45.48 -39.29 -47.10
CA PHE A 488 -46.89 -38.87 -47.22
C PHE A 488 -47.44 -39.17 -48.63
N PHE A 489 -46.75 -38.75 -49.69
CA PHE A 489 -47.16 -39.00 -51.07
C PHE A 489 -47.29 -40.49 -51.37
N ARG A 490 -46.25 -41.30 -51.09
CA ARG A 490 -46.24 -42.77 -51.28
C ARG A 490 -47.36 -43.50 -50.50
N THR A 491 -47.88 -42.90 -49.43
CA THR A 491 -48.98 -43.43 -48.63
C THR A 491 -50.34 -43.12 -49.25
N TRP A 492 -50.56 -41.87 -49.70
CA TRP A 492 -51.88 -41.38 -50.09
C TRP A 492 -52.17 -41.34 -51.59
N SER A 493 -51.15 -41.39 -52.46
CA SER A 493 -51.30 -41.40 -53.94
C SER A 493 -52.16 -42.56 -54.48
N LYS A 494 -52.28 -43.63 -53.68
CA LYS A 494 -53.14 -44.80 -53.95
C LYS A 494 -54.64 -44.51 -53.82
N TYR A 495 -55.02 -43.37 -53.24
CA TYR A 495 -56.41 -43.02 -52.91
C TYR A 495 -56.87 -41.69 -53.53
N ILE A 496 -55.94 -40.79 -53.88
CA ILE A 496 -56.24 -39.49 -54.49
C ILE A 496 -55.38 -39.34 -55.75
N PRO A 497 -55.99 -39.09 -56.93
CA PRO A 497 -55.27 -38.83 -58.18
C PRO A 497 -54.19 -37.75 -58.09
N GLU A 498 -53.11 -37.93 -58.85
CA GLU A 498 -51.91 -37.08 -58.81
C GLU A 498 -52.17 -35.65 -59.31
N ASP A 499 -53.09 -35.46 -60.26
CA ASP A 499 -53.53 -34.13 -60.73
C ASP A 499 -54.22 -33.33 -59.61
N ILE A 500 -55.04 -34.01 -58.80
CA ILE A 500 -55.68 -33.39 -57.63
C ILE A 500 -54.63 -33.05 -56.56
N MET A 501 -53.68 -33.95 -56.26
CA MET A 501 -52.59 -33.65 -55.32
C MET A 501 -51.70 -32.48 -55.79
N GLY A 502 -51.39 -32.42 -57.09
CA GLY A 502 -50.66 -31.32 -57.70
C GLY A 502 -51.41 -29.99 -57.62
N SER A 503 -52.72 -30.00 -57.84
CA SER A 503 -53.57 -28.80 -57.70
C SER A 503 -53.61 -28.25 -56.26
N MET A 504 -53.30 -29.08 -55.26
CA MET A 504 -53.16 -28.69 -53.85
C MET A 504 -51.74 -28.22 -53.47
N GLY A 505 -50.79 -28.19 -54.41
CA GLY A 505 -49.39 -27.80 -54.16
C GLY A 505 -48.56 -28.86 -53.42
N LEU A 506 -49.03 -30.10 -53.32
CA LEU A 506 -48.41 -31.14 -52.48
C LEU A 506 -47.13 -31.77 -53.09
N PHE A 507 -46.73 -31.36 -54.30
CA PHE A 507 -45.48 -31.76 -54.94
C PHE A 507 -44.29 -30.82 -54.65
N ASP A 508 -44.54 -29.65 -54.08
CA ASP A 508 -43.47 -28.68 -53.81
C ASP A 508 -42.46 -29.25 -52.80
N SER A 509 -41.17 -29.15 -53.14
CA SER A 509 -40.06 -29.54 -52.28
C SER A 509 -39.32 -28.31 -51.76
N PRO A 510 -38.81 -28.30 -50.51
CA PRO A 510 -38.05 -27.16 -49.99
C PRO A 510 -36.82 -26.86 -50.86
N SER A 511 -36.52 -25.58 -51.07
CA SER A 511 -35.29 -25.14 -51.71
C SER A 511 -34.05 -25.51 -50.89
N GLN A 512 -32.89 -25.62 -51.54
CA GLN A 512 -31.61 -25.69 -50.84
C GLN A 512 -31.31 -24.34 -50.16
N CYS A 513 -30.53 -24.36 -49.08
CA CYS A 513 -30.06 -23.16 -48.39
C CYS A 513 -28.53 -23.14 -48.41
N ASP A 514 -27.96 -22.21 -49.18
CA ASP A 514 -26.51 -22.09 -49.33
C ASP A 514 -25.95 -21.06 -48.35
N VAL A 515 -25.08 -21.49 -47.43
CA VAL A 515 -24.44 -20.62 -46.44
C VAL A 515 -23.03 -20.27 -46.91
N THR A 516 -22.85 -19.07 -47.47
CA THR A 516 -21.56 -18.61 -48.01
C THR A 516 -20.90 -17.57 -47.09
N VAL A 517 -19.69 -17.86 -46.60
CA VAL A 517 -18.85 -16.86 -45.91
C VAL A 517 -18.03 -16.07 -46.93
N ALA A 518 -18.15 -14.75 -46.92
CA ALA A 518 -17.31 -13.88 -47.76
C ALA A 518 -15.84 -13.93 -47.29
N PRO A 519 -14.83 -13.99 -48.19
CA PRO A 519 -13.43 -13.97 -47.79
C PRO A 519 -13.04 -12.67 -47.06
N PHE A 520 -12.42 -12.82 -45.88
CA PHE A 520 -11.76 -11.73 -45.16
C PHE A 520 -10.36 -12.19 -44.71
N ASP A 521 -9.57 -11.27 -44.17
CA ASP A 521 -8.20 -11.51 -43.67
C ASP A 521 -7.22 -12.10 -44.71
N CYS A 522 -7.51 -11.97 -46.01
CA CYS A 522 -6.74 -12.54 -47.11
C CYS A 522 -5.29 -12.01 -47.24
N ASN A 523 -4.97 -10.89 -46.57
CA ASN A 523 -3.65 -10.25 -46.57
C ASN A 523 -2.78 -10.65 -45.35
N LEU A 524 -3.24 -11.56 -44.49
CA LEU A 524 -2.47 -12.01 -43.32
C LEU A 524 -1.26 -12.87 -43.72
N LEU A 525 -0.17 -12.79 -42.95
CA LEU A 525 1.08 -13.51 -43.26
C LEU A 525 0.89 -15.04 -43.24
N PRO A 526 1.61 -15.81 -44.08
CA PRO A 526 1.48 -17.27 -44.18
C PRO A 526 2.17 -18.05 -43.03
N ILE A 527 2.12 -17.53 -41.80
CA ILE A 527 2.74 -18.08 -40.58
C ILE A 527 1.78 -18.93 -39.72
N ASP A 528 2.30 -19.87 -38.95
CA ASP A 528 1.60 -20.64 -37.89
C ASP A 528 2.24 -20.38 -36.50
N VAL A 529 1.71 -20.97 -35.42
CA VAL A 529 2.16 -20.74 -34.03
C VAL A 529 3.66 -20.94 -33.86
N ASP A 530 4.21 -22.02 -34.42
CA ASP A 530 5.64 -22.34 -34.31
C ASP A 530 6.53 -21.30 -34.99
N ASP A 531 6.01 -20.58 -35.99
CA ASP A 531 6.77 -19.54 -36.69
C ASP A 531 6.89 -18.26 -35.86
N VAL A 532 5.98 -18.02 -34.91
CA VAL A 532 6.08 -16.89 -33.96
C VAL A 532 7.38 -17.00 -33.16
N GLU A 533 7.68 -18.19 -32.65
CA GLU A 533 8.90 -18.43 -31.86
C GLU A 533 10.17 -18.53 -32.73
N LYS A 534 10.06 -18.87 -34.03
CA LYS A 534 11.19 -18.82 -34.99
C LYS A 534 11.53 -17.39 -35.42
N LEU A 535 10.51 -16.56 -35.66
CA LEU A 535 10.64 -15.19 -36.18
C LEU A 535 10.89 -14.16 -35.07
N ALA A 536 10.38 -14.41 -33.86
CA ALA A 536 10.56 -13.57 -32.68
C ALA A 536 10.72 -14.45 -31.41
N PRO A 537 11.88 -15.12 -31.23
CA PRO A 537 12.13 -15.96 -30.06
C PRO A 537 12.03 -15.17 -28.76
N GLN A 538 11.43 -15.73 -27.71
CA GLN A 538 11.35 -15.10 -26.38
C GLN A 538 12.73 -14.71 -25.85
N SER A 539 13.76 -15.51 -26.12
CA SER A 539 15.15 -15.25 -25.73
C SER A 539 15.78 -14.02 -26.40
N LEU A 540 15.30 -13.62 -27.58
CA LEU A 540 15.76 -12.40 -28.27
C LEU A 540 14.85 -11.21 -27.96
N VAL A 541 13.53 -11.43 -27.93
CA VAL A 541 12.51 -10.42 -27.58
C VAL A 541 12.65 -9.93 -26.14
N GLY A 542 13.16 -10.78 -25.25
CA GLY A 542 13.52 -10.45 -23.88
C GLY A 542 12.84 -11.37 -22.88
N SER A 543 13.49 -11.58 -21.74
CA SER A 543 12.80 -12.11 -20.56
C SER A 543 11.98 -10.97 -19.94
N PHE A 544 10.79 -11.28 -19.44
CA PHE A 544 10.23 -10.50 -18.32
C PHE A 544 11.30 -10.46 -17.22
N LEU A 545 11.54 -9.28 -16.66
CA LEU A 545 12.78 -9.01 -15.93
C LEU A 545 12.80 -9.74 -14.60
N LYS A 546 13.43 -10.91 -14.60
CA LYS A 546 13.78 -11.70 -13.40
C LYS A 546 14.29 -10.75 -12.32
N SER A 547 13.50 -10.58 -11.27
CA SER A 547 13.92 -9.83 -10.09
C SER A 547 15.20 -10.46 -9.53
N GLU A 548 16.34 -9.79 -9.79
CA GLU A 548 17.63 -10.36 -9.43
C GLU A 548 17.70 -10.52 -7.91
N ARG A 549 17.96 -11.76 -7.47
CA ARG A 549 17.81 -12.19 -6.08
C ARG A 549 19.00 -11.72 -5.24
N SER A 550 19.21 -10.41 -5.18
CA SER A 550 20.33 -9.76 -4.51
C SER A 550 20.39 -10.18 -3.04
N GLN A 551 21.46 -10.88 -2.67
CA GLN A 551 21.72 -11.28 -1.30
C GLN A 551 22.20 -10.05 -0.50
N LEU A 552 21.41 -9.57 0.47
CA LEU A 552 21.84 -8.91 1.71
C LEU A 552 20.58 -8.80 2.64
N PRO A 553 20.65 -8.35 3.92
CA PRO A 553 19.78 -8.90 4.95
C PRO A 553 18.49 -8.09 5.16
N LYS A 554 17.41 -8.79 5.56
CA LYS A 554 16.16 -8.15 6.00
C LYS A 554 16.36 -7.40 7.31
N SER A 555 16.33 -6.07 7.27
CA SER A 555 16.15 -5.23 8.46
C SER A 555 14.71 -4.72 8.55
N SER A 556 14.06 -5.00 9.68
CA SER A 556 12.87 -4.31 10.22
C SER A 556 11.79 -3.84 9.23
N LEU A 557 10.75 -4.66 9.00
CA LEU A 557 9.42 -4.10 8.78
C LEU A 557 8.90 -3.52 10.09
N SER A 558 8.39 -2.29 10.04
CA SER A 558 7.61 -1.68 11.12
C SER A 558 6.12 -1.85 10.84
N ASN A 559 5.33 -2.18 11.87
CA ASN A 559 3.88 -2.24 11.74
C ASN A 559 3.28 -0.85 11.48
N SER A 560 2.41 -0.74 10.49
CA SER A 560 1.49 0.39 10.34
C SER A 560 0.15 -0.10 9.78
N GLY A 561 -0.70 -0.63 10.66
CA GLY A 561 -2.09 -0.92 10.34
C GLY A 561 -2.96 0.32 10.54
N THR A 562 -3.40 0.93 9.45
CA THR A 562 -4.42 2.00 9.45
C THR A 562 -5.37 1.80 8.28
N SER A 563 -6.61 1.43 8.58
CA SER A 563 -7.71 1.46 7.61
C SER A 563 -8.05 2.91 7.27
N GLY A 564 -7.95 3.26 5.98
CA GLY A 564 -8.23 4.61 5.49
C GLY A 564 -8.89 4.54 4.11
N SER A 565 -10.21 4.75 4.07
CA SER A 565 -10.98 4.80 2.83
C SER A 565 -10.47 5.94 1.93
N LEU A 566 -9.93 5.60 0.75
CA LEU A 566 -9.78 6.58 -0.33
C LEU A 566 -11.06 6.65 -1.18
N SER A 567 -11.47 7.87 -1.48
CA SER A 567 -12.67 8.18 -2.26
C SER A 567 -12.54 7.70 -3.71
N LYS A 568 -13.63 7.12 -4.24
CA LYS A 568 -13.84 7.06 -5.70
C LYS A 568 -13.79 8.48 -6.26
N SER A 569 -12.91 8.71 -7.23
CA SER A 569 -13.09 9.77 -8.22
C SER A 569 -13.49 9.09 -9.52
N GLU A 570 -14.52 9.58 -10.18
CA GLU A 570 -15.08 8.95 -11.37
C GLU A 570 -14.22 9.25 -12.60
N GLN A 571 -13.75 8.20 -13.28
CA GLN A 571 -13.41 8.25 -14.69
C GLN A 571 -13.71 6.88 -15.32
N TYR A 572 -14.61 6.91 -16.30
CA TYR A 572 -15.10 5.84 -17.18
C TYR A 572 -14.52 4.42 -16.97
N PRO A 573 -15.33 3.46 -16.47
CA PRO A 573 -15.04 2.05 -16.75
C PRO A 573 -15.21 1.81 -18.25
N LEU A 574 -14.12 1.56 -18.96
CA LEU A 574 -14.19 0.82 -20.22
C LEU A 574 -14.61 -0.61 -19.88
N ASN A 575 -15.68 -1.09 -20.53
CA ASN A 575 -16.33 -2.34 -20.14
C ASN A 575 -15.40 -3.54 -20.35
N ALA A 576 -14.83 -4.06 -19.27
CA ALA A 576 -14.23 -5.41 -19.22
C ALA A 576 -15.30 -6.52 -19.18
N ASP A 577 -16.52 -6.20 -19.60
CA ASP A 577 -17.72 -7.06 -19.63
C ASP A 577 -18.06 -7.50 -21.07
N ASP A 578 -17.37 -6.95 -22.09
CA ASP A 578 -17.38 -7.45 -23.47
C ASP A 578 -16.49 -8.71 -23.63
N LYS A 579 -16.53 -9.60 -22.64
CA LYS A 579 -16.46 -11.03 -22.92
C LYS A 579 -17.75 -11.41 -23.67
N MET A 580 -17.72 -11.21 -24.98
CA MET A 580 -18.51 -12.01 -25.91
C MET A 580 -18.03 -13.46 -25.81
N ASP A 581 -18.43 -14.15 -24.73
CA ASP A 581 -18.18 -15.57 -24.55
C ASP A 581 -18.99 -16.31 -25.61
N PHE A 582 -18.31 -16.67 -26.71
CA PHE A 582 -18.82 -17.53 -27.78
C PHE A 582 -19.37 -18.87 -27.27
N GLN A 583 -19.12 -19.20 -26.00
CA GLN A 583 -19.76 -20.24 -25.21
C GLN A 583 -21.30 -20.15 -25.21
N ASP A 584 -21.88 -18.94 -25.02
CA ASP A 584 -23.30 -18.77 -24.74
C ASP A 584 -24.20 -18.93 -25.99
N PHE A 585 -23.66 -18.72 -27.20
CA PHE A 585 -24.35 -19.06 -28.45
C PHE A 585 -24.18 -20.54 -28.85
N LEU A 586 -23.37 -21.31 -28.12
CA LEU A 586 -23.06 -22.72 -28.36
C LEU A 586 -23.55 -23.66 -27.23
N GLY A 587 -24.22 -23.14 -26.19
CA GLY A 587 -24.79 -23.87 -25.05
C GLY A 587 -25.92 -24.86 -25.36
N GLY A 588 -26.03 -25.33 -26.60
CA GLY A 588 -26.91 -26.40 -27.07
C GLY A 588 -26.26 -27.31 -28.12
N CYS A 589 -24.93 -27.30 -28.24
CA CYS A 589 -24.17 -28.10 -29.21
C CYS A 589 -23.07 -28.93 -28.51
N ASP A 590 -23.45 -29.70 -27.47
CA ASP A 590 -22.59 -30.76 -26.95
C ASP A 590 -22.39 -31.84 -28.03
N THR A 591 -21.15 -31.97 -28.50
CA THR A 591 -20.68 -33.06 -29.39
C THR A 591 -21.54 -33.32 -30.63
N VAL A 592 -21.36 -32.49 -31.66
CA VAL A 592 -21.79 -32.80 -33.04
C VAL A 592 -20.57 -32.79 -33.95
N ASP A 593 -20.34 -33.88 -34.70
CA ASP A 593 -19.29 -33.96 -35.71
C ASP A 593 -19.63 -33.05 -36.91
N ILE A 594 -18.61 -32.48 -37.56
CA ILE A 594 -18.78 -31.72 -38.80
C ILE A 594 -18.54 -32.66 -39.98
N ALA A 595 -19.49 -32.82 -40.91
CA ALA A 595 -19.23 -33.57 -42.12
C ALA A 595 -18.11 -32.90 -42.94
N GLY A 596 -17.00 -33.62 -43.13
CA GLY A 596 -15.85 -33.19 -43.93
C GLY A 596 -14.69 -32.54 -43.17
N THR A 597 -14.80 -32.26 -41.86
CA THR A 597 -13.65 -31.83 -41.03
C THR A 597 -13.66 -32.53 -39.67
N SER A 598 -12.54 -33.12 -39.26
CA SER A 598 -12.50 -33.90 -38.03
C SER A 598 -12.66 -33.02 -36.77
N LYS A 599 -13.31 -33.54 -35.72
CA LYS A 599 -13.41 -32.91 -34.39
C LYS A 599 -12.05 -32.37 -33.91
N LEU A 600 -11.00 -33.14 -34.14
CA LEU A 600 -9.61 -32.82 -33.79
C LEU A 600 -9.10 -31.55 -34.49
N GLU A 601 -9.55 -31.24 -35.71
CA GLU A 601 -9.09 -30.05 -36.45
C GLU A 601 -9.75 -28.76 -35.96
N VAL A 602 -11.00 -28.85 -35.50
CA VAL A 602 -11.69 -27.75 -34.81
C VAL A 602 -10.99 -27.45 -33.48
N GLU A 603 -10.70 -28.49 -32.70
CA GLU A 603 -9.98 -28.39 -31.43
C GLU A 603 -8.54 -27.85 -31.61
N ASN A 604 -7.82 -28.30 -32.64
CA ASN A 604 -6.50 -27.79 -32.99
C ASN A 604 -6.54 -26.29 -33.37
N ALA A 605 -7.52 -25.87 -34.19
CA ALA A 605 -7.70 -24.46 -34.53
C ALA A 605 -8.07 -23.60 -33.30
N ARG A 606 -8.87 -24.14 -32.37
CA ARG A 606 -9.20 -23.49 -31.10
C ARG A 606 -7.95 -23.30 -30.23
N LEU A 607 -7.20 -24.37 -29.95
CA LEU A 607 -6.00 -24.33 -29.11
C LEU A 607 -4.93 -23.38 -29.70
N LYS A 608 -4.75 -23.37 -31.02
CA LYS A 608 -3.87 -22.41 -31.70
C LYS A 608 -4.32 -20.97 -31.55
N ALA A 609 -5.63 -20.69 -31.54
CA ALA A 609 -6.15 -19.34 -31.26
C ALA A 609 -5.92 -18.94 -29.79
N GLU A 610 -6.21 -19.82 -28.83
CA GLU A 610 -6.01 -19.56 -27.39
C GLU A 610 -4.54 -19.29 -27.06
N LEU A 611 -3.63 -20.15 -27.52
CA LEU A 611 -2.19 -20.00 -27.29
C LEU A 611 -1.63 -18.73 -27.96
N ALA A 612 -2.05 -18.41 -29.18
CA ALA A 612 -1.66 -17.18 -29.85
C ALA A 612 -2.19 -15.93 -29.12
N SER A 613 -3.41 -15.99 -28.59
CA SER A 613 -3.98 -14.90 -27.76
C SER A 613 -3.18 -14.69 -26.46
N ALA A 614 -2.76 -15.78 -25.80
CA ALA A 614 -1.94 -15.70 -24.59
C ALA A 614 -0.57 -15.04 -24.89
N ILE A 615 0.11 -15.45 -25.98
CA ILE A 615 1.38 -14.86 -26.42
C ILE A 615 1.25 -13.36 -26.70
N ALA A 616 0.15 -12.90 -27.31
CA ALA A 616 -0.09 -11.48 -27.54
C ALA A 616 -0.27 -10.69 -26.23
N VAL A 617 -1.10 -11.20 -25.30
CA VAL A 617 -1.38 -10.57 -23.99
C VAL A 617 -0.12 -10.39 -23.15
N LEU A 618 0.77 -11.39 -23.17
CA LEU A 618 2.09 -11.31 -22.53
C LEU A 618 2.95 -10.16 -23.07
N CYS A 619 3.01 -10.04 -24.39
CA CYS A 619 3.82 -9.02 -25.03
C CYS A 619 3.28 -7.59 -24.80
N SER A 620 1.98 -7.40 -24.50
CA SER A 620 1.46 -6.11 -24.01
C SER A 620 1.90 -5.74 -22.58
N PHE A 621 2.01 -6.71 -21.66
CA PHE A 621 2.51 -6.41 -20.29
C PHE A 621 3.94 -5.88 -20.29
N GLY A 622 4.79 -6.33 -21.22
CA GLY A 622 6.14 -5.80 -21.42
C GLY A 622 6.23 -4.43 -22.09
N ALA A 623 5.10 -3.83 -22.49
CA ALA A 623 5.05 -2.58 -23.24
C ALA A 623 4.41 -1.41 -22.48
N GLU A 624 3.35 -1.64 -21.69
CA GLU A 624 2.57 -0.54 -21.07
C GLU A 624 2.73 -0.40 -19.54
N TYR A 625 3.09 -1.46 -18.80
CA TYR A 625 3.04 -1.46 -17.33
C TYR A 625 4.41 -1.49 -16.65
N GLY A 626 4.82 -0.33 -16.12
CA GLY A 626 6.03 -0.19 -15.31
C GLY A 626 5.86 -0.70 -13.88
N TYR A 627 6.32 -1.93 -13.62
CA TYR A 627 6.70 -2.44 -12.29
C TYR A 627 5.70 -2.26 -11.12
N GLU A 628 4.47 -2.74 -11.30
CA GLU A 628 3.73 -3.32 -10.17
C GLU A 628 3.89 -4.85 -10.18
N SER A 629 3.82 -5.48 -9.00
CA SER A 629 4.25 -6.87 -8.81
C SER A 629 3.19 -7.87 -9.29
N ILE A 630 3.28 -8.25 -10.56
CA ILE A 630 2.57 -9.40 -11.14
C ILE A 630 3.22 -10.70 -10.64
N ASP A 631 2.41 -11.71 -10.32
CA ASP A 631 2.92 -13.06 -9.99
C ASP A 631 3.31 -13.80 -11.29
N GLU A 632 4.57 -13.63 -11.71
CA GLU A 632 5.14 -14.27 -12.90
C GLU A 632 4.91 -15.79 -12.93
N GLY A 633 4.90 -16.44 -11.76
CA GLY A 633 4.73 -17.89 -11.64
C GLY A 633 3.34 -18.37 -12.05
N GLN A 634 2.29 -17.57 -11.82
CA GLN A 634 0.93 -17.92 -12.23
C GLN A 634 0.77 -17.85 -13.75
N ILE A 635 1.38 -16.84 -14.40
CA ILE A 635 1.27 -16.62 -15.84
C ILE A 635 2.11 -17.64 -16.64
N ASP A 636 3.36 -17.90 -16.22
CA ASP A 636 4.23 -18.89 -16.88
C ASP A 636 3.67 -20.32 -16.78
N THR A 637 2.93 -20.63 -15.70
CA THR A 637 2.19 -21.89 -15.55
C THR A 637 1.05 -22.02 -16.57
N ILE A 638 0.25 -20.96 -16.77
CA ILE A 638 -0.86 -20.94 -17.74
C ILE A 638 -0.33 -21.08 -19.18
N LEU A 639 0.78 -20.39 -19.50
CA LEU A 639 1.50 -20.54 -20.76
C LEU A 639 1.90 -21.99 -21.04
N LYS A 640 2.54 -22.62 -20.05
CA LYS A 640 3.07 -23.97 -20.17
C LYS A 640 1.94 -24.97 -20.43
N ASP A 641 0.87 -24.90 -19.65
CA ASP A 641 -0.33 -25.73 -19.81
C ASP A 641 -0.97 -25.56 -21.21
N ALA A 642 -1.16 -24.32 -21.68
CA ALA A 642 -1.68 -24.04 -23.02
C ALA A 642 -0.77 -24.57 -24.15
N ARG A 643 0.55 -24.46 -23.98
CA ARG A 643 1.55 -24.95 -24.95
C ARG A 643 1.61 -26.48 -24.98
N GLU A 644 1.61 -27.12 -23.83
CA GLU A 644 1.63 -28.59 -23.70
C GLU A 644 0.33 -29.20 -24.27
N LYS A 645 -0.83 -28.60 -24.01
CA LYS A 645 -2.12 -28.99 -24.63
C LYS A 645 -2.11 -28.85 -26.15
N THR A 646 -1.59 -27.72 -26.67
CA THR A 646 -1.51 -27.49 -28.13
C THR A 646 -0.56 -28.49 -28.80
N ALA A 647 0.57 -28.81 -28.17
CA ALA A 647 1.52 -29.81 -28.66
C ALA A 647 0.94 -31.24 -28.64
N ALA A 648 0.23 -31.62 -27.57
CA ALA A 648 -0.44 -32.92 -27.49
C ALA A 648 -1.53 -33.08 -28.58
N ALA A 649 -2.32 -32.03 -28.84
CA ALA A 649 -3.32 -32.01 -29.90
C ALA A 649 -2.73 -31.98 -31.33
N LEU A 650 -1.44 -31.69 -31.48
CA LEU A 650 -0.70 -31.86 -32.74
C LEU A 650 -0.19 -33.31 -32.89
N SER A 651 0.44 -33.88 -31.85
CA SER A 651 0.88 -35.28 -31.84
C SER A 651 -0.28 -36.24 -32.15
N ALA A 652 -1.43 -36.05 -31.51
CA ALA A 652 -2.63 -36.85 -31.76
C ALA A 652 -3.14 -36.74 -33.21
N LYS A 653 -2.86 -35.64 -33.91
CA LYS A 653 -3.19 -35.51 -35.35
C LYS A 653 -2.23 -36.32 -36.20
N ASP A 654 -0.94 -36.21 -35.95
CA ASP A 654 0.08 -36.92 -36.72
C ASP A 654 -0.04 -38.44 -36.51
N GLU A 655 -0.36 -38.89 -35.28
CA GLU A 655 -0.71 -40.28 -34.96
C GLU A 655 -1.94 -40.76 -35.74
N TYR A 656 -3.00 -39.94 -35.83
CA TYR A 656 -4.20 -40.29 -36.61
C TYR A 656 -3.95 -40.34 -38.13
N VAL A 657 -3.11 -39.44 -38.66
CA VAL A 657 -2.66 -39.49 -40.07
C VAL A 657 -1.86 -40.76 -40.34
N ASN A 658 -0.92 -41.12 -39.47
CA ASN A 658 -0.15 -42.37 -39.56
C ASN A 658 -1.06 -43.62 -39.48
N HIS A 659 -2.11 -43.59 -38.65
CA HIS A 659 -3.10 -44.65 -38.59
C HIS A 659 -3.92 -44.80 -39.88
N LEU A 660 -4.44 -43.70 -40.43
CA LEU A 660 -5.14 -43.68 -41.72
C LEU A 660 -4.26 -44.20 -42.86
N GLN A 661 -2.99 -43.77 -42.92
CA GLN A 661 -2.04 -44.21 -43.93
C GLN A 661 -1.69 -45.70 -43.79
N SER A 662 -1.57 -46.20 -42.55
CA SER A 662 -1.40 -47.64 -42.28
C SER A 662 -2.61 -48.45 -42.74
N MET A 663 -3.84 -47.96 -42.50
CA MET A 663 -5.08 -48.58 -42.94
C MET A 663 -5.21 -48.58 -44.48
N LEU A 664 -4.81 -47.50 -45.15
CA LEU A 664 -4.76 -47.43 -46.61
C LEU A 664 -3.81 -48.49 -47.20
N THR A 665 -2.60 -48.60 -46.64
CA THR A 665 -1.61 -49.61 -47.04
C THR A 665 -2.13 -51.03 -46.82
N ALA A 666 -2.79 -51.29 -45.68
CA ALA A 666 -3.44 -52.57 -45.40
C ALA A 666 -4.55 -52.89 -46.41
N LYS A 667 -5.33 -51.90 -46.86
CA LYS A 667 -6.35 -52.06 -47.90
C LYS A 667 -5.76 -52.30 -49.29
N GLN A 668 -4.68 -51.61 -49.67
CA GLN A 668 -3.93 -51.90 -50.90
C GLN A 668 -3.40 -53.34 -50.91
N ASN A 669 -2.81 -53.80 -49.80
CA ASN A 669 -2.38 -55.19 -49.65
C ASN A 669 -3.56 -56.19 -49.72
N GLN A 670 -4.73 -55.82 -49.20
CA GLN A 670 -5.95 -56.63 -49.33
C GLN A 670 -6.43 -56.72 -50.79
N PHE A 671 -6.39 -55.63 -51.56
CA PHE A 671 -6.73 -55.64 -52.99
C PHE A 671 -5.75 -56.49 -53.81
N LEU A 672 -4.43 -56.36 -53.59
CA LEU A 672 -3.41 -57.20 -54.24
C LEU A 672 -3.59 -58.70 -53.93
N SER A 673 -4.06 -59.03 -52.71
CA SER A 673 -4.39 -60.41 -52.33
C SER A 673 -5.64 -60.94 -53.07
N TYR A 674 -6.65 -60.10 -53.28
CA TYR A 674 -7.82 -60.46 -54.10
C TYR A 674 -7.47 -60.59 -55.59
N GLU A 675 -6.68 -59.67 -56.14
CA GLU A 675 -6.20 -59.71 -57.53
C GLU A 675 -5.43 -61.01 -57.81
N LYS A 676 -4.46 -61.36 -56.94
CA LYS A 676 -3.76 -62.65 -57.02
C LYS A 676 -4.72 -63.84 -56.90
N ARG A 677 -5.74 -63.75 -56.05
CA ARG A 677 -6.72 -64.83 -55.88
C ARG A 677 -7.64 -65.00 -57.10
N ILE A 678 -7.93 -63.92 -57.84
CA ILE A 678 -8.65 -63.98 -59.12
C ILE A 678 -7.79 -64.70 -60.16
N GLN A 679 -6.53 -64.32 -60.32
CA GLN A 679 -5.58 -65.00 -61.23
C GLN A 679 -5.44 -66.50 -60.91
N GLU A 680 -5.35 -66.85 -59.62
CA GLU A 680 -5.35 -68.24 -59.11
C GLU A 680 -6.63 -69.04 -59.42
N LEU A 681 -7.76 -68.37 -59.62
CA LEU A 681 -9.05 -69.00 -59.96
C LEU A 681 -9.20 -69.12 -61.48
N GLU A 682 -8.80 -68.10 -62.24
CA GLU A 682 -8.70 -68.13 -63.70
C GLU A 682 -7.78 -69.27 -64.18
N GLU A 683 -6.60 -69.42 -63.58
CA GLU A 683 -5.67 -70.53 -63.87
C GLU A 683 -6.29 -71.89 -63.54
N ARG A 684 -7.00 -72.04 -62.41
CA ARG A 684 -7.70 -73.29 -62.07
C ARG A 684 -8.83 -73.61 -63.04
N LEU A 685 -9.55 -72.60 -63.52
CA LEU A 685 -10.67 -72.75 -64.45
C LEU A 685 -10.17 -73.14 -65.85
N ALA A 686 -9.07 -72.54 -66.31
CA ALA A 686 -8.36 -72.97 -67.52
C ALA A 686 -7.84 -74.42 -67.42
N ASN A 687 -7.27 -74.81 -66.28
CA ASN A 687 -6.83 -76.19 -66.05
C ASN A 687 -8.00 -77.20 -65.98
N GLN A 688 -9.15 -76.84 -65.40
CA GLN A 688 -10.35 -77.68 -65.45
C GLN A 688 -10.89 -77.84 -66.87
N TYR A 689 -10.88 -76.77 -67.68
CA TYR A 689 -11.27 -76.82 -69.10
C TYR A 689 -10.38 -77.78 -69.90
N MET A 690 -9.06 -77.73 -69.67
CA MET A 690 -8.10 -78.69 -70.23
C MET A 690 -8.38 -80.14 -69.78
N GLN A 691 -8.67 -80.35 -68.50
CA GLN A 691 -8.86 -81.68 -67.92
C GLN A 691 -10.19 -82.33 -68.33
N GLY A 692 -11.25 -81.54 -68.53
CA GLY A 692 -12.56 -82.01 -69.01
C GLY A 692 -12.51 -82.66 -70.40
N HIS A 693 -11.52 -82.31 -71.23
CA HIS A 693 -11.37 -82.87 -72.58
C HIS A 693 -10.75 -84.28 -72.61
N VAL A 694 -10.22 -84.78 -71.48
CA VAL A 694 -9.40 -86.00 -71.40
C VAL A 694 -10.21 -87.25 -71.02
N ILE A 695 -11.44 -87.11 -70.51
CA ILE A 695 -12.25 -88.24 -70.00
C ILE A 695 -13.54 -88.43 -70.81
N SER A 696 -13.40 -88.66 -72.12
CA SER A 696 -14.40 -89.37 -72.93
C SER A 696 -13.73 -89.95 -74.18
N GLY A 697 -13.39 -91.25 -74.15
CA GLY A 697 -12.62 -91.87 -75.22
C GLY A 697 -12.73 -93.39 -75.26
N SER A 698 -13.77 -93.92 -75.91
CA SER A 698 -13.79 -95.33 -76.34
C SER A 698 -14.52 -95.56 -77.67
N LYS A 699 -13.69 -95.76 -78.71
CA LYS A 699 -13.92 -96.56 -79.93
C LYS A 699 -14.97 -96.15 -80.98
N ASP A 700 -14.40 -95.60 -82.06
CA ASP A 700 -14.43 -96.13 -83.44
C ASP A 700 -15.72 -96.09 -84.28
N ALA A 701 -15.53 -95.63 -85.53
CA ALA A 701 -16.42 -95.70 -86.70
C ALA A 701 -17.82 -95.06 -86.53
N SER A 702 -18.11 -93.92 -87.17
CA SER A 702 -17.85 -93.66 -88.59
C SER A 702 -17.99 -92.18 -88.96
N ASP A 703 -17.47 -91.83 -90.14
CA ASP A 703 -17.91 -90.82 -91.13
C ASP A 703 -18.96 -89.75 -90.71
N SER A 704 -18.95 -88.52 -91.24
CA SER A 704 -18.04 -87.74 -92.10
C SER A 704 -18.83 -86.48 -92.48
N LEU A 705 -18.22 -85.28 -92.50
CA LEU A 705 -18.64 -84.16 -93.38
C LEU A 705 -17.68 -82.96 -93.25
N LEU A 706 -16.41 -83.17 -93.61
CA LEU A 706 -15.37 -82.14 -93.52
C LEU A 706 -15.10 -81.50 -94.88
N SER A 707 -15.84 -80.44 -95.24
CA SER A 707 -15.43 -79.53 -96.34
C SER A 707 -16.15 -78.17 -96.33
N ALA A 708 -15.48 -77.15 -96.89
CA ALA A 708 -15.91 -75.76 -97.08
C ALA A 708 -16.07 -74.93 -95.78
N PHE A 709 -15.44 -73.76 -95.60
CA PHE A 709 -14.52 -72.98 -96.46
C PHE A 709 -13.21 -72.74 -95.69
N LYS A 710 -12.05 -73.22 -96.15
CA LYS A 710 -11.17 -72.61 -97.17
C LYS A 710 -10.68 -71.20 -96.83
N ALA A 711 -9.36 -71.10 -96.66
CA ALA A 711 -8.59 -69.85 -96.54
C ALA A 711 -8.35 -69.19 -97.91
N ASN A 712 -7.75 -67.99 -97.88
CA ASN A 712 -6.99 -67.38 -98.97
C ASN A 712 -5.71 -66.75 -98.39
N ASP A 713 -4.59 -66.91 -99.09
CA ASP A 713 -3.31 -66.29 -98.76
C ASP A 713 -3.25 -64.80 -99.20
N CYS A 714 -2.33 -64.02 -98.61
CA CYS A 714 -1.16 -63.49 -99.33
C CYS A 714 -0.27 -62.51 -98.53
N ASN A 715 1.04 -62.61 -98.79
CA ASN A 715 2.07 -61.56 -98.74
C ASN A 715 2.49 -60.88 -97.41
N LEU A 716 3.71 -61.21 -97.00
CA LEU A 716 4.85 -60.29 -96.88
C LEU A 716 4.54 -58.76 -97.00
N HIS A 717 4.90 -57.97 -95.98
CA HIS A 717 6.12 -57.16 -96.04
C HIS A 717 6.58 -56.57 -94.68
N ILE A 718 7.77 -55.97 -94.69
CA ILE A 718 8.48 -55.33 -93.56
C ILE A 718 7.94 -53.91 -93.29
N SER A 719 7.54 -53.63 -92.04
CA SER A 719 7.60 -52.31 -91.35
C SER A 719 7.12 -52.51 -89.89
N GLY A 720 7.51 -51.74 -88.86
CA GLY A 720 8.50 -50.66 -88.82
C GLY A 720 8.13 -49.53 -87.83
N GLY A 721 8.20 -49.80 -86.52
CA GLY A 721 8.43 -48.78 -85.49
C GLY A 721 7.24 -48.08 -84.81
N ARG A 722 7.48 -47.76 -83.52
CA ARG A 722 6.95 -46.65 -82.69
C ARG A 722 5.52 -46.65 -82.10
N GLN A 723 5.51 -46.71 -80.75
CA GLN A 723 4.89 -45.78 -79.79
C GLN A 723 3.56 -45.05 -80.09
N THR A 724 2.54 -45.31 -79.27
CA THR A 724 1.72 -44.32 -78.49
C THR A 724 1.02 -45.09 -77.34
N GLN A 725 0.97 -44.61 -76.08
CA GLN A 725 0.00 -43.66 -75.44
C GLN A 725 -1.45 -44.20 -75.26
N VAL A 726 -2.29 -43.39 -74.59
CA VAL A 726 -3.67 -43.64 -74.08
C VAL A 726 -3.67 -44.35 -72.71
N ARG A 727 -4.19 -43.83 -71.59
CA ARG A 727 -5.20 -42.79 -71.20
C ARG A 727 -6.65 -43.31 -70.99
N ASP A 728 -7.30 -42.76 -69.97
CA ASP A 728 -8.62 -43.07 -69.42
C ASP A 728 -9.81 -42.94 -70.38
N GLU A 729 -10.85 -43.74 -70.09
CA GLU A 729 -12.31 -43.43 -69.97
C GLU A 729 -13.12 -44.74 -70.20
N SER A 730 -14.36 -44.99 -69.73
CA SER A 730 -15.18 -44.47 -68.62
C SER A 730 -16.52 -45.28 -68.56
N SER A 731 -17.17 -45.37 -67.38
CA SER A 731 -18.65 -45.47 -67.16
C SER A 731 -19.50 -46.75 -67.42
N VAL A 732 -20.69 -46.73 -66.79
CA VAL A 732 -21.97 -47.50 -66.99
C VAL A 732 -22.17 -48.91 -66.35
N ALA A 733 -22.63 -48.92 -65.08
CA ALA A 733 -23.95 -49.32 -64.53
C ALA A 733 -24.79 -50.55 -65.03
N MET A 734 -25.88 -50.84 -64.25
CA MET A 734 -27.00 -51.81 -64.44
C MET A 734 -26.77 -53.26 -63.90
N ASP A 735 -27.72 -53.98 -63.29
CA ASP A 735 -28.99 -53.63 -62.56
C ASP A 735 -29.44 -54.83 -61.66
N GLU A 736 -30.53 -54.70 -60.88
CA GLU A 736 -31.03 -55.69 -59.89
C GLU A 736 -31.73 -56.97 -60.45
N ALA A 737 -31.74 -58.06 -59.66
CA ALA A 737 -32.86 -59.01 -59.56
C ALA A 737 -32.82 -59.90 -58.28
N SER A 738 -33.98 -60.07 -57.62
CA SER A 738 -34.20 -60.82 -56.36
C SER A 738 -34.56 -62.31 -56.57
N SER A 739 -34.41 -63.18 -55.54
CA SER A 739 -35.52 -64.03 -55.00
C SER A 739 -35.16 -65.04 -53.87
N THR A 740 -35.50 -64.67 -52.63
CA THR A 740 -36.30 -65.43 -51.61
C THR A 740 -36.19 -66.96 -51.38
N SER A 741 -35.98 -67.35 -50.10
CA SER A 741 -36.74 -68.41 -49.35
C SER A 741 -36.28 -68.41 -47.86
N GLU A 742 -37.02 -67.80 -46.92
CA GLU A 742 -38.00 -68.39 -45.96
C GLU A 742 -37.43 -69.15 -44.74
N GLN A 743 -38.19 -69.16 -43.63
CA GLN A 743 -37.83 -69.59 -42.25
C GLN A 743 -38.56 -70.94 -41.90
N PRO A 744 -38.76 -71.47 -40.65
CA PRO A 744 -38.42 -70.96 -39.30
C PRO A 744 -38.08 -71.94 -38.13
N SER A 745 -37.53 -71.36 -37.05
CA SER A 745 -37.84 -71.59 -35.61
C SER A 745 -37.23 -72.73 -34.74
N LYS A 746 -37.05 -72.35 -33.45
CA LYS A 746 -37.13 -73.11 -32.15
C LYS A 746 -35.93 -73.90 -31.56
N GLN A 747 -35.49 -73.34 -30.41
CA GLN A 747 -35.33 -73.96 -29.06
C GLN A 747 -34.43 -75.21 -28.82
N THR A 748 -33.28 -74.92 -28.19
CA THR A 748 -32.76 -75.52 -26.92
C THR A 748 -32.15 -76.93 -26.88
N GLU A 749 -31.06 -77.04 -26.09
CA GLU A 749 -30.55 -78.22 -25.34
C GLU A 749 -29.51 -79.18 -25.99
N GLY A 750 -28.44 -79.52 -25.23
CA GLY A 750 -27.61 -80.73 -25.42
C GLY A 750 -26.07 -80.58 -25.47
N GLY A 751 -25.36 -80.97 -24.39
CA GLY A 751 -23.89 -81.26 -24.35
C GLY A 751 -22.95 -80.03 -24.25
N ASP A 752 -22.21 -79.74 -23.17
CA ASP A 752 -21.77 -80.44 -21.93
C ASP A 752 -20.49 -81.30 -21.99
N GLU A 753 -19.81 -81.38 -20.84
CA GLU A 753 -18.51 -82.01 -20.51
C GLU A 753 -17.27 -81.33 -21.16
N ASN A 754 -16.20 -80.90 -20.47
CA ASN A 754 -15.71 -81.14 -19.10
C ASN A 754 -14.80 -79.93 -18.68
N MET A 755 -15.11 -79.08 -17.69
CA MET A 755 -15.05 -79.25 -16.21
C MET A 755 -13.61 -79.50 -15.67
N THR A 756 -12.89 -78.47 -15.14
CA THR A 756 -12.76 -78.02 -13.71
C THR A 756 -11.69 -78.79 -12.87
N ASP A 757 -11.05 -78.30 -11.78
CA ASP A 757 -11.11 -77.01 -11.05
C ASP A 757 -9.95 -76.73 -10.04
N ILE A 758 -10.00 -75.53 -9.42
CA ILE A 758 -9.70 -75.19 -8.00
C ILE A 758 -8.26 -75.01 -7.45
N SER A 759 -8.19 -74.08 -6.49
CA SER A 759 -7.04 -73.48 -5.80
C SER A 759 -6.71 -74.09 -4.40
N GLY A 760 -5.54 -73.76 -3.86
CA GLY A 760 -5.21 -73.85 -2.42
C GLY A 760 -3.71 -74.02 -2.15
N ALA A 761 -3.10 -73.54 -1.06
CA ALA A 761 -3.59 -72.66 0.01
C ALA A 761 -2.38 -72.01 0.76
N LEU A 762 -2.65 -71.01 1.63
CA LEU A 762 -1.96 -70.61 2.90
C LEU A 762 -0.44 -70.91 3.08
N ASN A 763 0.39 -70.04 3.67
CA ASN A 763 0.12 -69.20 4.86
C ASN A 763 1.24 -68.17 5.18
N LEU A 764 0.99 -67.38 6.23
CA LEU A 764 1.92 -66.70 7.16
C LEU A 764 2.54 -65.33 6.78
N GLN A 765 2.90 -64.60 7.83
CA GLN A 765 3.29 -63.19 7.82
C GLN A 765 4.77 -63.00 8.22
N LEU A 766 5.35 -61.91 7.71
CA LEU A 766 6.30 -61.00 8.37
C LEU A 766 7.54 -61.58 9.06
N LEU A 767 8.72 -61.28 8.50
CA LEU A 767 9.94 -61.08 9.29
C LEU A 767 10.78 -59.94 8.69
N ASP A 768 11.60 -59.30 9.51
CA ASP A 768 12.47 -58.17 9.18
C ASP A 768 13.91 -58.48 9.65
N GLY A 769 14.89 -57.84 9.02
CA GLY A 769 16.25 -57.69 9.56
C GLY A 769 17.34 -58.67 9.12
N ILE A 770 18.40 -58.09 8.55
CA ILE A 770 19.84 -58.36 8.86
C ILE A 770 20.34 -59.82 8.69
N ALA A 771 21.07 -60.08 7.60
CA ALA A 771 22.43 -60.65 7.67
C ALA A 771 23.17 -60.61 6.32
N CYS A 772 24.46 -60.30 6.40
CA CYS A 772 25.40 -60.08 5.30
C CYS A 772 25.90 -61.35 4.58
N THR A 773 26.58 -61.09 3.45
CA THR A 773 27.84 -61.72 2.98
C THR A 773 27.85 -63.05 2.19
N ASN A 774 28.43 -62.91 0.98
CA ASN A 774 29.40 -63.79 0.30
C ASN A 774 28.92 -65.07 -0.41
N LEU A 775 28.88 -65.00 -1.74
CA LEU A 775 29.78 -65.77 -2.60
C LEU A 775 29.81 -65.17 -4.01
N ASP A 776 30.92 -64.54 -4.39
CA ASP A 776 31.20 -64.13 -5.77
C ASP A 776 32.64 -64.55 -6.11
N ALA A 777 32.83 -65.06 -7.34
CA ALA A 777 33.94 -65.93 -7.73
C ALA A 777 33.96 -66.12 -9.25
N PHE A 778 35.11 -66.22 -9.94
CA PHE A 778 36.51 -66.20 -9.49
C PHE A 778 37.35 -65.78 -10.71
N MET A 779 38.36 -64.93 -10.53
CA MET A 779 39.75 -65.15 -11.00
C MET A 779 40.62 -63.97 -10.59
N THR A 780 41.76 -64.28 -9.99
CA THR A 780 42.60 -63.36 -9.22
C THR A 780 44.03 -63.40 -9.79
N GLU A 781 44.86 -62.40 -9.44
CA GLU A 781 46.13 -62.61 -8.73
C GLU A 781 46.60 -61.25 -8.17
N LEU A 782 47.15 -61.25 -6.96
CA LEU A 782 47.86 -60.12 -6.30
C LEU A 782 49.40 -60.30 -6.57
N PRO A 783 50.39 -59.53 -6.02
CA PRO A 783 50.44 -58.73 -4.78
C PRO A 783 51.28 -57.41 -4.91
N PRO A 784 51.99 -56.88 -3.89
CA PRO A 784 51.49 -56.24 -2.65
C PRO A 784 52.06 -54.80 -2.43
N ASP A 785 51.92 -54.31 -1.19
CA ASP A 785 52.37 -53.02 -0.65
C ASP A 785 53.89 -52.72 -0.63
N SER A 786 54.18 -51.48 -0.25
CA SER A 786 55.48 -50.82 -0.09
C SER A 786 56.47 -51.48 0.88
N GLU A 787 57.79 -51.36 0.59
CA GLU A 787 58.66 -50.45 1.36
C GLU A 787 60.05 -50.17 0.71
N HIS A 788 60.52 -48.93 0.90
CA HIS A 788 61.90 -48.45 1.03
C HIS A 788 63.16 -49.09 0.34
N LYS A 789 63.93 -48.17 -0.29
CA LYS A 789 65.39 -47.92 -0.14
C LYS A 789 66.46 -48.66 -1.01
N ILE A 790 67.36 -47.80 -1.55
CA ILE A 790 68.85 -47.88 -1.52
C ILE A 790 69.63 -48.60 -2.66
N VAL A 791 70.20 -47.76 -3.55
CA VAL A 791 71.65 -47.64 -3.91
C VAL A 791 72.34 -48.62 -4.90
N ASN A 792 72.89 -48.01 -5.96
CA ASN A 792 74.10 -48.32 -6.78
C ASN A 792 74.29 -49.64 -7.57
N SER A 793 74.67 -49.43 -8.85
CA SER A 793 75.77 -50.10 -9.58
C SER A 793 75.58 -51.58 -9.99
N ASP A 794 76.26 -52.13 -11.00
CA ASP A 794 77.40 -51.62 -11.80
C ASP A 794 77.50 -52.34 -13.17
N LYS A 795 78.07 -51.68 -14.21
CA LYS A 795 78.67 -52.29 -15.44
C LYS A 795 77.73 -53.14 -16.33
N GLU A 796 78.02 -53.53 -17.59
CA GLU A 796 78.95 -53.19 -18.69
C GLU A 796 78.24 -53.68 -19.99
N GLY A 797 78.43 -53.23 -21.23
CA GLY A 797 79.31 -52.23 -21.86
C GLY A 797 79.40 -52.53 -23.38
N ARG A 798 79.92 -51.59 -24.20
CA ARG A 798 80.15 -51.68 -25.68
C ARG A 798 78.90 -51.71 -26.58
N ILE A 799 78.89 -51.18 -27.81
CA ILE A 799 79.89 -50.44 -28.61
C ILE A 799 79.21 -49.25 -29.35
N LEU A 800 79.99 -48.27 -29.81
CA LEU A 800 79.57 -46.96 -30.32
C LEU A 800 80.09 -46.69 -31.75
N THR A 801 79.49 -45.74 -32.48
CA THR A 801 79.98 -45.07 -33.72
C THR A 801 80.04 -45.95 -34.99
N GLN A 802 79.91 -45.46 -36.23
CA GLN A 802 79.80 -44.11 -36.84
C GLN A 802 79.02 -44.29 -38.19
N PHE A 803 78.41 -43.31 -38.89
CA PHE A 803 78.93 -42.02 -39.37
C PHE A 803 77.80 -41.00 -39.71
N THR A 804 78.18 -39.74 -39.87
CA THR A 804 77.30 -38.59 -40.20
C THR A 804 77.26 -38.24 -41.70
N THR A 805 76.15 -37.63 -42.13
CA THR A 805 75.99 -36.94 -43.43
C THR A 805 76.71 -35.59 -43.45
N THR A 806 77.27 -35.20 -44.61
CA THR A 806 77.51 -33.79 -45.01
C THR A 806 77.74 -33.68 -46.53
N ASP A 807 77.29 -32.59 -47.13
CA ASP A 807 77.30 -32.34 -48.59
C ASP A 807 78.65 -31.84 -49.15
N THR A 808 78.88 -31.98 -50.46
CA THR A 808 78.94 -30.84 -51.43
C THR A 808 79.34 -31.27 -52.86
N SER A 809 79.12 -30.37 -53.83
CA SER A 809 79.22 -30.55 -55.29
C SER A 809 80.59 -30.24 -55.93
N SER A 810 80.89 -30.78 -57.13
CA SER A 810 81.38 -30.03 -58.32
C SER A 810 81.79 -30.93 -59.52
N VAL A 811 82.22 -30.33 -60.64
CA VAL A 811 82.28 -30.87 -62.03
C VAL A 811 83.46 -30.19 -62.77
N PRO A 812 84.38 -30.87 -63.50
CA PRO A 812 84.19 -31.14 -64.94
C PRO A 812 84.88 -32.36 -65.61
N ILE A 813 84.25 -32.83 -66.70
CA ILE A 813 84.75 -33.08 -68.08
C ILE A 813 86.27 -33.36 -68.30
N GLU A 814 86.62 -34.50 -68.94
CA GLU A 814 87.28 -34.57 -70.28
C GLU A 814 87.43 -36.03 -70.81
N ASP A 815 87.43 -36.17 -72.14
CA ASP A 815 87.76 -37.40 -72.93
C ASP A 815 88.92 -37.03 -73.88
N PRO A 816 89.92 -37.92 -74.09
CA PRO A 816 90.09 -38.39 -75.47
C PRO A 816 90.65 -39.81 -75.68
N LEU A 817 89.99 -40.55 -76.58
CA LEU A 817 90.57 -41.27 -77.75
C LEU A 817 91.68 -42.34 -77.56
N GLY A 818 91.26 -43.62 -77.65
CA GLY A 818 91.48 -44.41 -78.88
C GLY A 818 92.66 -45.42 -79.00
N ILE A 819 92.83 -45.90 -80.25
CA ILE A 819 93.95 -46.69 -80.83
C ILE A 819 93.97 -48.23 -80.58
N LEU A 820 93.67 -48.97 -81.68
CA LEU A 820 94.16 -50.31 -82.12
C LEU A 820 93.99 -51.54 -81.19
N ASN A 821 93.49 -52.73 -81.59
CA ASN A 821 93.19 -53.40 -82.88
C ASN A 821 94.39 -53.95 -83.70
N SER A 822 94.16 -55.01 -84.49
CA SER A 822 95.12 -55.90 -85.21
C SER A 822 95.95 -56.85 -84.33
N GLY A 823 96.45 -58.00 -84.81
CA GLY A 823 96.32 -58.67 -86.12
C GLY A 823 96.46 -60.19 -85.98
N THR A 824 95.73 -61.04 -86.74
CA THR A 824 96.05 -61.52 -88.11
C THR A 824 97.39 -62.28 -88.19
N ASN A 825 97.41 -63.53 -88.64
CA ASN A 825 97.47 -63.92 -90.07
C ASN A 825 97.05 -65.43 -90.24
N GLU A 826 96.76 -66.00 -91.41
CA GLU A 826 97.03 -65.54 -92.79
C GLU A 826 96.12 -66.16 -93.89
N HIS A 827 96.25 -65.59 -95.09
CA HIS A 827 95.98 -66.14 -96.44
C HIS A 827 94.58 -66.60 -96.89
N HIS A 828 93.98 -65.71 -97.69
CA HIS A 828 92.93 -65.98 -98.67
C HIS A 828 93.37 -66.89 -99.84
N ALA A 829 92.40 -67.56 -100.47
CA ALA A 829 92.20 -67.51 -101.93
C ALA A 829 90.75 -67.90 -102.30
N SER A 830 90.18 -67.24 -103.34
CA SER A 830 88.88 -67.57 -104.00
C SER A 830 87.56 -67.03 -103.42
N GLU A 831 87.55 -65.88 -102.71
CA GLU A 831 86.30 -65.26 -102.21
C GLU A 831 86.22 -63.73 -102.47
N LEU A 832 85.78 -63.32 -103.66
CA LEU A 832 85.71 -61.89 -104.02
C LEU A 832 84.61 -61.50 -105.04
N ARG A 833 83.49 -62.25 -105.09
CA ARG A 833 82.29 -61.83 -105.86
C ARG A 833 80.95 -62.27 -105.27
N ASN A 834 80.90 -63.47 -104.67
CA ASN A 834 79.72 -63.90 -103.90
C ASN A 834 79.66 -63.25 -102.50
N LYS A 835 80.74 -62.60 -102.06
CA LYS A 835 80.81 -61.96 -100.73
C LYS A 835 80.04 -60.65 -100.64
N GLU A 836 80.03 -59.78 -101.66
CA GLU A 836 79.38 -58.46 -101.54
C GLU A 836 77.85 -58.57 -101.38
N LEU A 837 77.22 -59.54 -102.05
CA LEU A 837 75.80 -59.83 -101.86
C LEU A 837 75.50 -60.41 -100.47
N LEU A 838 76.29 -61.39 -100.01
CA LEU A 838 76.14 -61.97 -98.67
C LEU A 838 76.43 -60.94 -97.56
N VAL A 839 77.40 -60.05 -97.76
CA VAL A 839 77.71 -58.94 -96.85
C VAL A 839 76.58 -57.92 -96.84
N SER A 840 75.97 -57.59 -97.98
CA SER A 840 74.80 -56.71 -98.03
C SER A 840 73.59 -57.31 -97.30
N GLU A 841 73.35 -58.62 -97.45
CA GLU A 841 72.28 -59.33 -96.75
C GLU A 841 72.56 -59.48 -95.23
N LEU A 842 73.82 -59.72 -94.86
CA LEU A 842 74.27 -59.73 -93.46
C LEU A 842 74.25 -58.34 -92.83
N GLN A 843 74.56 -57.27 -93.55
CA GLN A 843 74.43 -55.89 -93.07
C GLN A 843 72.97 -55.52 -92.87
N ASN A 844 72.10 -55.81 -93.83
CA ASN A 844 70.66 -55.51 -93.73
C ASN A 844 69.99 -56.34 -92.60
N THR A 845 70.38 -57.60 -92.39
CA THR A 845 69.90 -58.41 -91.25
C THR A 845 70.55 -58.01 -89.91
N LEU A 846 71.77 -57.48 -89.90
CA LEU A 846 72.40 -56.88 -88.71
C LEU A 846 71.72 -55.56 -88.33
N GLU A 847 71.43 -54.68 -89.29
CA GLU A 847 70.74 -53.40 -89.10
C GLU A 847 69.31 -53.61 -88.61
N ASN A 848 68.56 -54.56 -89.19
CA ASN A 848 67.25 -54.97 -88.67
C ASN A 848 67.33 -55.63 -87.28
N LYS A 849 68.45 -56.26 -86.90
CA LYS A 849 68.66 -56.77 -85.54
C LYS A 849 69.09 -55.67 -84.56
N SER A 850 69.88 -54.69 -84.98
CA SER A 850 70.22 -53.50 -84.19
C SER A 850 68.95 -52.74 -83.89
N LYS A 851 68.15 -52.39 -84.90
CA LYS A 851 66.87 -51.71 -84.71
C LYS A 851 65.92 -52.46 -83.76
N ARG A 852 65.90 -53.80 -83.82
CA ARG A 852 65.14 -54.61 -82.85
C ARG A 852 65.75 -54.60 -81.43
N LEU A 853 67.06 -54.51 -81.28
CA LEU A 853 67.72 -54.28 -80.00
C LEU A 853 67.38 -52.89 -79.45
N ASP A 854 67.56 -51.84 -80.25
CA ASP A 854 67.23 -50.45 -79.91
C ASP A 854 65.75 -50.31 -79.49
N GLU A 855 64.83 -50.99 -80.20
CA GLU A 855 63.42 -51.09 -79.83
C GLU A 855 63.16 -51.88 -78.55
N THR A 856 64.00 -52.86 -78.18
CA THR A 856 63.87 -53.59 -76.90
C THR A 856 64.54 -52.85 -75.75
N GLU A 857 65.62 -52.12 -76.00
CA GLU A 857 66.30 -51.27 -75.02
C GLU A 857 65.44 -50.06 -74.68
N SER A 858 64.79 -49.44 -75.67
CA SER A 858 63.77 -48.39 -75.45
C SER A 858 62.61 -48.89 -74.59
N LYS A 859 62.14 -50.13 -74.81
CA LYS A 859 61.09 -50.76 -73.99
C LYS A 859 61.58 -51.14 -72.59
N LEU A 860 62.84 -51.54 -72.46
CA LEU A 860 63.47 -51.84 -71.17
C LEU A 860 63.66 -50.57 -70.34
N SER A 861 64.10 -49.46 -70.95
CA SER A 861 64.16 -48.14 -70.30
C SER A 861 62.78 -47.70 -69.80
N ALA A 862 61.76 -47.79 -70.66
CA ALA A 862 60.39 -47.44 -70.27
C ALA A 862 59.88 -48.30 -69.08
N LEU A 863 60.17 -49.60 -69.07
CA LEU A 863 59.84 -50.49 -67.94
C LEU A 863 60.65 -50.17 -66.68
N VAL A 864 61.91 -49.76 -66.80
CA VAL A 864 62.74 -49.30 -65.68
C VAL A 864 62.22 -47.99 -65.11
N ASP A 865 61.78 -47.05 -65.96
CA ASP A 865 61.16 -45.80 -65.54
C ASP A 865 59.78 -46.02 -64.88
N GLU A 866 58.99 -46.97 -65.38
CA GLU A 866 57.73 -47.42 -64.77
C GLU A 866 57.97 -48.06 -63.39
N VAL A 867 58.96 -48.95 -63.26
CA VAL A 867 59.38 -49.52 -61.97
C VAL A 867 59.90 -48.45 -61.00
N ASN A 868 60.64 -47.45 -61.50
CA ASN A 868 61.10 -46.31 -60.69
C ASN A 868 59.94 -45.41 -60.25
N SER A 869 58.87 -45.29 -61.06
CA SER A 869 57.64 -44.59 -60.69
C SER A 869 56.87 -45.35 -59.62
N LEU A 870 56.63 -46.65 -59.83
CA LEU A 870 55.96 -47.54 -58.87
C LEU A 870 56.72 -47.63 -57.53
N LYS A 871 58.05 -47.55 -57.55
CA LYS A 871 58.87 -47.49 -56.31
C LYS A 871 58.61 -46.20 -55.53
N LYS A 872 58.54 -45.04 -56.19
CA LYS A 872 58.23 -43.75 -55.55
C LYS A 872 56.79 -43.72 -55.03
N GLU A 873 55.87 -44.32 -55.76
CA GLU A 873 54.47 -44.46 -55.34
C GLU A 873 54.35 -45.38 -54.12
N LEU A 874 55.08 -46.50 -54.09
CA LEU A 874 55.18 -47.37 -52.92
C LEU A 874 55.78 -46.64 -51.70
N GLU A 875 56.89 -45.92 -51.87
CA GLU A 875 57.51 -45.09 -50.83
C GLU A 875 56.55 -44.01 -50.30
N HIS A 876 55.73 -43.40 -51.17
CA HIS A 876 54.68 -42.47 -50.76
C HIS A 876 53.55 -43.16 -49.98
N THR A 877 53.07 -44.33 -50.42
CA THR A 877 52.04 -45.08 -49.70
C THR A 877 52.52 -45.61 -48.34
N GLN A 878 53.81 -45.94 -48.19
CA GLN A 878 54.41 -46.28 -46.89
C GLN A 878 54.40 -45.06 -45.96
N GLY A 879 54.79 -43.88 -46.44
CA GLY A 879 54.72 -42.65 -45.65
C GLY A 879 53.30 -42.32 -45.17
N LEU A 880 52.29 -42.49 -46.03
CA LEU A 880 50.87 -42.34 -45.67
C LEU A 880 50.40 -43.41 -44.68
N LEU A 881 50.91 -44.65 -44.78
CA LEU A 881 50.62 -45.71 -43.83
C LEU A 881 51.22 -45.40 -42.44
N ASP A 882 52.47 -44.97 -42.38
CA ASP A 882 53.16 -44.59 -41.14
C ASP A 882 52.49 -43.38 -40.48
N GLU A 883 52.09 -42.38 -41.27
CA GLU A 883 51.29 -41.24 -40.80
C GLU A 883 49.92 -41.70 -40.26
N SER A 884 49.23 -42.62 -40.94
CA SER A 884 47.96 -43.18 -40.46
C SER A 884 48.12 -43.94 -39.13
N GLN A 885 49.20 -44.69 -38.94
CA GLN A 885 49.50 -45.40 -37.70
C GLN A 885 49.78 -44.43 -36.55
N MET A 886 50.57 -43.38 -36.81
CA MET A 886 50.83 -42.33 -35.82
C MET A 886 49.55 -41.58 -35.44
N ASN A 887 48.68 -41.29 -36.41
CA ASN A 887 47.38 -40.66 -36.17
C ASN A 887 46.44 -41.57 -35.35
N CYS A 888 46.45 -42.89 -35.58
CA CYS A 888 45.71 -43.84 -34.74
C CYS A 888 46.20 -43.83 -33.29
N VAL A 889 47.52 -43.86 -33.04
CA VAL A 889 48.09 -43.80 -31.69
C VAL A 889 47.77 -42.47 -30.98
N GLN A 890 47.77 -41.35 -31.71
CA GLN A 890 47.31 -40.07 -31.16
C GLN A 890 45.81 -40.10 -30.80
N LEU A 891 44.97 -40.69 -31.65
CA LEU A 891 43.54 -40.84 -31.39
C LEU A 891 43.27 -41.70 -30.16
N GLU A 892 43.98 -42.82 -29.99
CA GLU A 892 43.86 -43.70 -28.83
C GLU A 892 44.27 -43.00 -27.52
N ASN A 893 45.33 -42.20 -27.54
CA ASN A 893 45.74 -41.39 -26.39
C ASN A 893 44.70 -40.33 -26.02
N CYS A 894 44.23 -39.51 -26.97
CA CYS A 894 43.19 -38.53 -26.71
C CYS A 894 41.87 -39.17 -26.23
N LEU A 895 41.55 -40.38 -26.72
CA LEU A 895 40.37 -41.15 -26.30
C LEU A 895 40.56 -41.79 -24.92
N HIS A 896 41.80 -42.09 -24.50
CA HIS A 896 42.13 -42.47 -23.13
C HIS A 896 42.00 -41.28 -22.17
N GLU A 897 42.56 -40.11 -22.52
CA GLU A 897 42.43 -38.87 -21.74
C GLU A 897 40.96 -38.49 -21.55
N ALA A 898 40.15 -38.51 -22.62
CA ALA A 898 38.71 -38.25 -22.55
C ALA A 898 37.94 -39.27 -21.67
N ARG A 899 38.41 -40.52 -21.56
CA ARG A 899 37.84 -41.53 -20.65
C ARG A 899 38.16 -41.22 -19.18
N GLU A 900 39.37 -40.76 -18.87
CA GLU A 900 39.74 -40.33 -17.52
C GLU A 900 39.08 -39.01 -17.12
N GLU A 901 38.93 -38.07 -18.06
CA GLU A 901 38.15 -36.85 -17.82
C GLU A 901 36.67 -37.19 -17.57
N ALA A 902 36.08 -38.12 -18.33
CA ALA A 902 34.71 -38.59 -18.09
C ALA A 902 34.56 -39.30 -16.72
N ARG A 903 35.55 -40.09 -16.30
CA ARG A 903 35.58 -40.76 -14.98
C ARG A 903 35.66 -39.76 -13.84
N THR A 904 36.59 -38.80 -13.90
CA THR A 904 36.75 -37.77 -12.87
C THR A 904 35.54 -36.83 -12.81
N ASN A 905 34.99 -36.41 -13.96
CA ASN A 905 33.74 -35.66 -14.03
C ASN A 905 32.58 -36.44 -13.39
N LYS A 906 32.41 -37.73 -13.69
CA LYS A 906 31.39 -38.59 -13.05
C LYS A 906 31.55 -38.62 -11.54
N CYS A 907 32.74 -38.92 -11.00
CA CYS A 907 32.97 -38.93 -9.55
C CYS A 907 32.64 -37.58 -8.89
N SER A 908 32.88 -36.46 -9.59
CA SER A 908 32.50 -35.12 -9.12
C SER A 908 30.99 -34.86 -9.15
N ALA A 909 30.26 -35.53 -10.05
CA ALA A 909 28.81 -35.44 -10.19
C ALA A 909 28.10 -36.32 -9.15
N ASP A 910 28.55 -37.57 -8.99
CA ASP A 910 28.06 -38.50 -7.97
C ASP A 910 28.22 -37.90 -6.55
N ARG A 911 29.37 -37.27 -6.26
CA ARG A 911 29.57 -36.53 -5.01
C ARG A 911 28.58 -35.37 -4.84
N ARG A 912 28.39 -34.56 -5.89
CA ARG A 912 27.43 -33.43 -5.87
C ARG A 912 25.98 -33.90 -5.71
N ALA A 913 25.63 -35.07 -6.22
CA ALA A 913 24.30 -35.68 -6.02
C ALA A 913 24.07 -36.03 -4.54
N VAL A 914 25.04 -36.66 -3.87
CA VAL A 914 24.97 -36.97 -2.43
C VAL A 914 24.87 -35.69 -1.57
N GLU A 915 25.68 -34.66 -1.90
CA GLU A 915 25.61 -33.36 -1.23
C GLU A 915 24.25 -32.66 -1.46
N TYR A 916 23.67 -32.79 -2.65
CA TYR A 916 22.34 -32.27 -2.99
C TYR A 916 21.20 -33.02 -2.28
N ASP A 917 21.23 -34.35 -2.21
CA ASP A 917 20.18 -35.13 -1.54
C ASP A 917 20.21 -34.96 -0.01
N ALA A 918 21.39 -34.76 0.58
CA ALA A 918 21.52 -34.35 1.97
C ALA A 918 20.90 -32.95 2.21
N LEU A 919 21.18 -31.99 1.32
CA LEU A 919 20.59 -30.64 1.39
C LEU A 919 19.07 -30.66 1.18
N ARG A 920 18.58 -31.43 0.20
CA ARG A 920 17.15 -31.65 -0.09
C ARG A 920 16.43 -32.25 1.11
N SER A 921 17.02 -33.27 1.74
CA SER A 921 16.48 -33.90 2.95
C SER A 921 16.40 -32.89 4.11
N SER A 922 17.43 -32.06 4.29
CA SER A 922 17.44 -30.99 5.30
C SER A 922 16.35 -29.93 5.02
N ALA A 923 16.21 -29.51 3.75
CA ALA A 923 15.19 -28.56 3.33
C ALA A 923 13.76 -29.09 3.54
N LEU A 924 13.50 -30.37 3.23
CA LEU A 924 12.21 -31.02 3.45
C LEU A 924 11.86 -31.11 4.95
N ARG A 925 12.83 -31.39 5.84
CA ARG A 925 12.59 -31.31 7.30
C ARG A 925 12.17 -29.90 7.74
N ILE A 926 12.87 -28.87 7.26
CA ILE A 926 12.56 -27.47 7.60
C ILE A 926 11.19 -27.07 7.04
N HIS A 927 10.84 -27.52 5.83
CA HIS A 927 9.52 -27.29 5.23
C HIS A 927 8.40 -27.94 6.05
N GLY A 928 8.53 -29.21 6.44
CA GLY A 928 7.54 -29.88 7.30
C GLY A 928 7.42 -29.26 8.70
N LEU A 929 8.49 -28.68 9.25
CA LEU A 929 8.41 -27.87 10.48
C LEU A 929 7.68 -26.54 10.25
N PHE A 930 7.85 -25.92 9.07
CA PHE A 930 7.14 -24.70 8.68
C PHE A 930 5.65 -24.95 8.42
N GLU A 931 5.28 -26.05 7.76
CA GLU A 931 3.87 -26.46 7.60
C GLU A 931 3.20 -26.70 8.95
N ARG A 932 3.86 -27.42 9.88
CA ARG A 932 3.34 -27.62 11.24
C ARG A 932 3.17 -26.31 12.02
N LEU A 933 4.05 -25.33 11.82
CA LEU A 933 3.93 -23.99 12.38
C LEU A 933 2.76 -23.23 11.74
N ASN A 934 2.63 -23.30 10.41
CA ASN A 934 1.53 -22.68 9.66
C ASN A 934 0.16 -23.22 10.11
N SER A 935 0.05 -24.54 10.29
CA SER A 935 -1.15 -25.21 10.83
C SER A 935 -1.54 -24.75 12.23
N CYS A 936 -0.60 -24.25 13.04
CA CYS A 936 -0.93 -23.60 14.32
C CYS A 936 -1.50 -22.19 14.10
N VAL A 937 -0.94 -21.43 13.15
CA VAL A 937 -1.35 -20.05 12.82
C VAL A 937 -2.72 -20.00 12.13
N THR A 938 -3.05 -20.99 11.30
CA THR A 938 -4.33 -21.06 10.57
C THR A 938 -5.48 -21.67 11.39
N ALA A 939 -5.24 -22.08 12.63
CA ALA A 939 -6.27 -22.65 13.50
C ALA A 939 -7.31 -21.58 13.93
N PRO A 940 -8.63 -21.86 13.86
CA PRO A 940 -9.66 -20.86 14.14
C PRO A 940 -9.78 -20.55 15.65
N GLY A 941 -9.15 -19.46 16.08
CA GLY A 941 -9.36 -18.86 17.41
C GLY A 941 -8.07 -18.36 18.08
N MET A 942 -8.04 -17.08 18.46
CA MET A 942 -6.86 -16.42 19.06
C MET A 942 -6.36 -17.08 20.36
N SER A 943 -7.24 -17.72 21.14
CA SER A 943 -6.86 -18.51 22.32
C SER A 943 -6.17 -19.82 21.94
N GLY A 944 -6.70 -20.54 20.95
CA GLY A 944 -6.18 -21.83 20.49
C GLY A 944 -4.75 -21.75 19.97
N PHE A 945 -4.39 -20.67 19.27
CA PHE A 945 -3.04 -20.47 18.74
C PHE A 945 -1.94 -20.58 19.82
N ALA A 946 -2.13 -19.93 20.98
CA ALA A 946 -1.13 -19.89 22.05
C ALA A 946 -0.89 -21.25 22.72
N ASP A 947 -1.89 -22.14 22.70
CA ASP A 947 -1.80 -23.50 23.22
C ASP A 947 -1.30 -24.49 22.16
N SER A 948 -1.76 -24.37 20.91
CA SER A 948 -1.27 -25.16 19.77
C SER A 948 0.22 -24.94 19.52
N LEU A 949 0.69 -23.69 19.56
CA LEU A 949 2.10 -23.35 19.41
C LEU A 949 2.96 -23.91 20.57
N ARG A 950 2.40 -23.97 21.79
CA ARG A 950 3.05 -24.60 22.95
C ARG A 950 3.13 -26.12 22.81
N ALA A 951 2.07 -26.76 22.32
CA ALA A 951 2.07 -28.19 22.00
C ALA A 951 3.09 -28.53 20.89
N LEU A 952 3.23 -27.68 19.87
CA LEU A 952 4.29 -27.79 18.87
C LEU A 952 5.69 -27.68 19.49
N ALA A 953 5.94 -26.65 20.30
CA ALA A 953 7.22 -26.46 20.98
C ALA A 953 7.61 -27.65 21.90
N LEU A 954 6.64 -28.24 22.60
CA LEU A 954 6.81 -29.45 23.42
C LEU A 954 7.09 -30.69 22.56
N SER A 955 6.41 -30.85 21.42
CA SER A 955 6.68 -31.94 20.46
C SER A 955 8.11 -31.91 19.91
N LEU A 956 8.75 -30.75 19.86
CA LEU A 956 10.13 -30.56 19.39
C LEU A 956 11.19 -30.76 20.50
N THR A 957 10.88 -31.49 21.58
CA THR A 957 11.84 -31.80 22.66
C THR A 957 12.55 -33.15 22.48
N SER A 958 12.05 -34.05 21.64
CA SER A 958 12.70 -35.32 21.31
C SER A 958 13.77 -35.12 20.23
N VAL A 959 15.00 -34.86 20.64
CA VAL A 959 16.15 -34.65 19.73
C VAL A 959 16.66 -36.00 19.22
N LYS A 960 16.54 -36.24 17.91
CA LYS A 960 17.32 -37.30 17.23
C LYS A 960 18.75 -36.81 17.03
N LYS A 961 19.72 -37.70 17.22
CA LYS A 961 21.15 -37.37 17.37
C LYS A 961 21.89 -36.98 16.07
N ASP A 962 21.14 -36.74 15.00
CA ASP A 962 21.62 -36.71 13.60
C ASP A 962 20.91 -35.61 12.78
N GLU A 963 20.51 -34.51 13.44
CA GLU A 963 19.90 -33.35 12.80
C GLU A 963 20.92 -32.22 12.58
N GLY A 964 20.86 -31.60 11.40
CA GLY A 964 21.76 -30.49 11.05
C GLY A 964 21.43 -29.19 11.78
N ASP A 965 22.46 -28.41 12.08
CA ASP A 965 22.42 -27.17 12.88
C ASP A 965 21.24 -26.23 12.54
N MET A 966 21.01 -25.92 11.26
CA MET A 966 19.88 -25.08 10.83
C MET A 966 18.50 -25.61 11.24
N THR A 967 18.31 -26.94 11.30
CA THR A 967 17.05 -27.55 11.78
C THR A 967 16.90 -27.34 13.29
N ILE A 968 17.99 -27.49 14.06
CA ILE A 968 18.03 -27.29 15.51
C ILE A 968 17.75 -25.81 15.86
N GLN A 969 18.36 -24.87 15.13
CA GLN A 969 18.13 -23.44 15.30
C GLN A 969 16.65 -23.08 15.04
N PHE A 970 16.04 -23.61 13.99
CA PHE A 970 14.61 -23.37 13.71
C PHE A 970 13.69 -23.91 14.81
N GLN A 971 13.98 -25.10 15.37
CA GLN A 971 13.27 -25.64 16.54
C GLN A 971 13.42 -24.76 17.79
N GLN A 972 14.59 -24.14 18.00
CA GLN A 972 14.81 -23.19 19.10
C GLN A 972 14.00 -21.90 18.89
N CYS A 973 13.93 -21.37 17.67
CA CYS A 973 13.09 -20.22 17.34
C CYS A 973 11.60 -20.47 17.64
N ILE A 974 11.08 -21.66 17.30
CA ILE A 974 9.68 -22.04 17.61
C ILE A 974 9.43 -22.06 19.12
N LYS A 975 10.37 -22.56 19.93
CA LYS A 975 10.26 -22.58 21.40
C LYS A 975 10.23 -21.16 21.98
N ILE A 976 11.17 -20.31 21.59
CA ILE A 976 11.23 -18.90 22.03
C ILE A 976 9.96 -18.12 21.61
N LEU A 977 9.39 -18.43 20.44
CA LEU A 977 8.13 -17.84 19.98
C LEU A 977 6.95 -18.30 20.85
N ALA A 978 6.86 -19.59 21.18
CA ALA A 978 5.83 -20.15 22.04
C ALA A 978 5.83 -19.51 23.44
N ASP A 979 7.01 -19.32 24.04
CA ASP A 979 7.15 -18.68 25.35
C ASP A 979 6.69 -17.21 25.33
N LYS A 980 7.06 -16.45 24.30
CA LYS A 980 6.65 -15.05 24.13
C LYS A 980 5.16 -14.90 23.87
N VAL A 981 4.57 -15.75 23.03
CA VAL A 981 3.12 -15.79 22.79
C VAL A 981 2.38 -16.18 24.08
N GLY A 982 2.89 -17.17 24.83
CA GLY A 982 2.35 -17.57 26.14
C GLY A 982 2.49 -16.50 27.24
N PHE A 983 3.44 -15.58 27.14
CA PHE A 983 3.49 -14.38 27.99
C PHE A 983 2.42 -13.35 27.58
N LEU A 984 2.38 -12.98 26.29
CA LEU A 984 1.44 -11.99 25.76
C LEU A 984 -0.03 -12.40 25.96
N SER A 985 -0.35 -13.69 25.79
CA SER A 985 -1.71 -14.20 26.05
C SER A 985 -2.15 -14.02 27.51
N ARG A 986 -1.24 -14.20 28.48
CA ARG A 986 -1.52 -13.97 29.91
C ARG A 986 -1.68 -12.48 30.21
N GLN A 987 -0.82 -11.64 29.66
CA GLN A 987 -0.91 -10.18 29.81
C GLN A 987 -2.21 -9.63 29.19
N SER A 988 -2.65 -10.16 28.06
CA SER A 988 -3.92 -9.79 27.42
C SER A 988 -5.14 -10.18 28.26
N ALA A 989 -5.12 -11.38 28.88
CA ALA A 989 -6.19 -11.81 29.78
C ALA A 989 -6.28 -10.90 31.03
N GLU A 990 -5.13 -10.58 31.64
CA GLU A 990 -5.07 -9.67 32.79
C GLU A 990 -5.55 -8.25 32.43
N LEU A 991 -5.19 -7.74 31.24
CA LEU A 991 -5.65 -6.44 30.75
C LEU A 991 -7.18 -6.41 30.55
N LEU A 992 -7.75 -7.48 29.99
CA LEU A 992 -9.19 -7.60 29.77
C LEU A 992 -9.97 -7.65 31.11
N GLU A 993 -9.42 -8.36 32.11
CA GLU A 993 -10.00 -8.43 33.45
C GLU A 993 -9.93 -7.06 34.17
N ARG A 994 -8.80 -6.35 34.06
CA ARG A 994 -8.66 -4.96 34.53
C ARG A 994 -9.64 -4.01 33.84
N TYR A 995 -9.83 -4.14 32.53
CA TYR A 995 -10.79 -3.33 31.76
C TYR A 995 -12.24 -3.57 32.24
N SER A 996 -12.64 -4.84 32.41
CA SER A 996 -13.96 -5.21 32.95
C SER A 996 -14.20 -4.62 34.35
N ARG A 997 -13.19 -4.64 35.22
CA ARG A 997 -13.26 -4.00 36.56
C ARG A 997 -13.43 -2.46 36.46
N ILE A 998 -12.73 -1.81 35.54
CA ILE A 998 -12.85 -0.35 35.29
C ILE A 998 -14.23 -0.02 34.72
N GLU A 999 -14.75 -0.83 33.78
CA GLU A 999 -16.06 -0.61 33.18
C GLU A 999 -17.20 -0.76 34.21
N ALA A 1000 -17.12 -1.76 35.09
CA ALA A 1000 -18.07 -1.93 36.20
C ALA A 1000 -18.05 -0.73 37.19
N ALA A 1001 -16.87 -0.18 37.48
CA ALA A 1001 -16.75 1.03 38.28
C ALA A 1001 -17.34 2.26 37.54
N HIS A 1002 -17.09 2.41 36.24
CA HIS A 1002 -17.63 3.51 35.44
C HIS A 1002 -19.17 3.47 35.35
N ARG A 1003 -19.76 2.28 35.13
CA ARG A 1003 -21.21 2.06 35.17
C ARG A 1003 -21.84 2.37 36.54
N THR A 1004 -21.04 2.34 37.61
CA THR A 1004 -21.49 2.72 38.96
C THR A 1004 -21.45 4.24 39.14
N LEU A 1005 -20.34 4.90 38.77
CA LEU A 1005 -20.20 6.36 38.77
C LEU A 1005 -21.25 7.07 37.88
N LEU A 1006 -21.60 6.50 36.73
CA LEU A 1006 -22.66 7.04 35.86
C LEU A 1006 -24.04 7.03 36.54
N ARG A 1007 -24.32 6.01 37.37
CA ARG A 1007 -25.56 5.89 38.12
C ARG A 1007 -25.62 6.94 39.24
N GLU A 1008 -24.53 7.06 40.01
CA GLU A 1008 -24.40 8.11 41.03
C GLU A 1008 -24.56 9.50 40.41
N LEU A 1009 -23.97 9.76 39.24
CA LEU A 1009 -24.10 11.04 38.55
C LEU A 1009 -25.55 11.34 38.15
N GLU A 1010 -26.29 10.36 37.62
CA GLU A 1010 -27.71 10.53 37.27
C GLU A 1010 -28.59 10.70 38.52
N GLU A 1011 -28.31 9.99 39.61
CA GLU A 1011 -28.96 10.18 40.91
C GLU A 1011 -28.72 11.60 41.47
N LYS A 1012 -27.49 12.14 41.38
CA LYS A 1012 -27.19 13.53 41.78
C LYS A 1012 -27.87 14.54 40.86
N LYS A 1013 -27.93 14.29 39.55
CA LYS A 1013 -28.61 15.13 38.55
C LYS A 1013 -30.11 15.22 38.81
N GLU A 1014 -30.76 14.09 39.11
CA GLU A 1014 -32.17 14.07 39.49
C GLU A 1014 -32.41 14.74 40.87
N LEU A 1015 -31.50 14.57 41.84
CA LEU A 1015 -31.55 15.29 43.11
C LEU A 1015 -31.50 16.82 42.91
N ILE A 1016 -30.60 17.32 42.06
CA ILE A 1016 -30.47 18.75 41.72
C ILE A 1016 -31.73 19.26 41.02
N LYS A 1017 -32.28 18.49 40.07
CA LYS A 1017 -33.53 18.80 39.37
C LYS A 1017 -34.72 18.90 40.33
N ASN A 1018 -34.82 18.01 41.32
CA ASN A 1018 -35.85 18.07 42.36
C ASN A 1018 -35.66 19.26 43.31
N LEU A 1019 -34.43 19.57 43.72
CA LEU A 1019 -34.13 20.78 44.53
C LEU A 1019 -34.47 22.07 43.78
N TYR A 1020 -34.14 22.15 42.48
CA TYR A 1020 -34.48 23.30 41.64
C TYR A 1020 -35.99 23.46 41.47
N SER A 1021 -36.71 22.35 41.26
CA SER A 1021 -38.17 22.33 41.15
C SER A 1021 -38.83 22.79 42.46
N LYS A 1022 -38.33 22.34 43.61
CA LYS A 1022 -38.78 22.79 44.93
C LYS A 1022 -38.53 24.29 45.14
N LEU A 1023 -37.36 24.81 44.76
CA LEU A 1023 -37.03 26.22 44.84
C LEU A 1023 -37.94 27.09 43.96
N GLN A 1024 -38.33 26.62 42.77
CA GLN A 1024 -39.28 27.31 41.91
C GLN A 1024 -40.70 27.34 42.51
N LEU A 1025 -41.16 26.22 43.08
CA LEU A 1025 -42.45 26.17 43.80
C LEU A 1025 -42.46 27.10 45.02
N GLU A 1026 -41.37 27.15 45.79
CA GLU A 1026 -41.21 28.04 46.94
C GLU A 1026 -41.21 29.53 46.53
N LYS A 1027 -40.53 29.87 45.43
CA LYS A 1027 -40.54 31.22 44.81
C LYS A 1027 -41.87 31.61 44.16
N GLN A 1028 -42.75 30.66 43.85
CA GLN A 1028 -44.11 30.96 43.42
C GLN A 1028 -45.01 31.18 44.64
N ALA A 1029 -44.91 30.30 45.65
CA ALA A 1029 -45.67 30.36 46.90
C ALA A 1029 -45.26 31.52 47.85
N SER A 1030 -44.25 32.33 47.50
CA SER A 1030 -43.92 33.59 48.19
C SER A 1030 -44.64 34.80 47.59
N LYS A 1031 -44.98 34.80 46.30
CA LYS A 1031 -45.63 35.94 45.60
C LYS A 1031 -47.05 36.24 46.06
N GLU A 1032 -47.71 35.23 46.63
CA GLU A 1032 -49.10 35.30 47.10
C GLU A 1032 -49.20 35.62 48.61
N LYS A 1033 -48.07 35.95 49.26
CA LYS A 1033 -48.00 36.24 50.69
C LYS A 1033 -47.66 37.71 50.94
N ILE A 1034 -48.30 38.27 51.96
CA ILE A 1034 -48.00 39.63 52.44
C ILE A 1034 -46.68 39.61 53.21
N SER A 1035 -45.73 40.43 52.77
CA SER A 1035 -44.48 40.68 53.48
C SER A 1035 -44.71 41.60 54.68
N PHE A 1036 -44.08 41.24 55.80
CA PHE A 1036 -44.07 42.02 57.05
C PHE A 1036 -42.64 42.31 57.57
N GLY A 1037 -41.62 42.00 56.76
CA GLY A 1037 -40.21 42.05 57.14
C GLY A 1037 -39.40 43.02 56.29
N ARG A 1038 -38.36 42.54 55.61
CA ARG A 1038 -37.73 43.32 54.54
C ARG A 1038 -38.63 43.27 53.32
N PHE A 1039 -38.96 44.43 52.74
CA PHE A 1039 -39.73 44.49 51.50
C PHE A 1039 -38.81 44.35 50.28
N GLU A 1040 -39.17 43.47 49.36
CA GLU A 1040 -38.52 43.34 48.05
C GLU A 1040 -39.51 43.59 46.89
N VAL A 1041 -39.00 43.84 45.69
CA VAL A 1041 -39.84 44.12 44.51
C VAL A 1041 -40.56 42.85 44.07
N HIS A 1042 -41.83 43.00 43.66
CA HIS A 1042 -42.80 41.94 43.36
C HIS A 1042 -43.41 41.21 44.58
N GLU A 1043 -43.09 41.61 45.82
CA GLU A 1043 -43.83 41.14 47.02
C GLU A 1043 -45.15 41.90 47.23
N LEU A 1044 -46.07 41.33 48.01
CA LEU A 1044 -47.31 42.01 48.42
C LEU A 1044 -47.08 42.76 49.73
N ALA A 1045 -47.54 44.01 49.81
CA ALA A 1045 -47.48 44.81 51.03
C ALA A 1045 -48.83 45.48 51.36
N VAL A 1046 -49.09 45.64 52.65
CA VAL A 1046 -50.27 46.31 53.19
C VAL A 1046 -49.86 47.65 53.80
N PHE A 1047 -50.54 48.71 53.41
CA PHE A 1047 -50.35 50.07 53.91
C PHE A 1047 -51.61 50.54 54.62
N VAL A 1048 -51.47 51.10 55.81
CA VAL A 1048 -52.59 51.58 56.65
C VAL A 1048 -52.47 53.09 56.79
N ARG A 1049 -53.61 53.79 56.80
CA ARG A 1049 -53.61 55.24 56.94
C ARG A 1049 -53.27 55.66 58.37
N ASN A 1050 -52.16 56.36 58.56
CA ASN A 1050 -51.68 56.84 59.86
C ASN A 1050 -52.42 58.12 60.31
N PRO A 1051 -52.31 58.55 61.58
CA PRO A 1051 -53.01 59.73 62.09
C PRO A 1051 -52.65 61.07 61.43
N ALA A 1052 -51.49 61.13 60.75
CA ALA A 1052 -51.10 62.29 59.94
C ALA A 1052 -51.76 62.31 58.54
N GLY A 1053 -52.46 61.23 58.16
CA GLY A 1053 -53.23 61.13 56.92
C GLY A 1053 -52.52 60.41 55.77
N HIS A 1054 -51.28 59.98 55.95
CA HIS A 1054 -50.48 59.25 54.95
C HIS A 1054 -50.66 57.74 55.10
N TYR A 1055 -50.34 56.97 54.07
CA TYR A 1055 -50.35 55.50 54.12
C TYR A 1055 -48.94 54.98 54.46
N GLU A 1056 -48.82 54.19 55.53
CA GLU A 1056 -47.57 53.60 56.00
C GLU A 1056 -47.67 52.06 56.04
N ALA A 1057 -46.59 51.37 55.62
CA ALA A 1057 -46.57 49.92 55.46
C ALA A 1057 -46.47 49.18 56.79
N ILE A 1058 -47.17 48.04 56.92
CA ILE A 1058 -47.09 47.18 58.11
C ILE A 1058 -45.77 46.40 58.11
N ASN A 1059 -44.73 46.96 58.72
CA ASN A 1059 -43.39 46.37 58.82
C ASN A 1059 -43.01 46.09 60.29
N ARG A 1060 -42.42 44.92 60.56
CA ARG A 1060 -41.99 44.50 61.91
C ARG A 1060 -40.55 44.90 62.26
N ASN A 1061 -39.73 45.24 61.27
CA ASN A 1061 -38.28 45.36 61.41
C ASN A 1061 -37.75 46.78 61.17
N CYS A 1062 -38.49 47.64 60.46
CA CYS A 1062 -38.15 49.05 60.19
C CYS A 1062 -39.43 49.89 60.01
N SER A 1063 -39.53 51.07 60.64
CA SER A 1063 -40.61 52.04 60.38
C SER A 1063 -40.31 52.90 59.14
N ASN A 1064 -41.18 53.88 58.83
CA ASN A 1064 -40.96 54.92 57.82
C ASN A 1064 -41.05 54.44 56.34
N TYR A 1065 -41.85 53.41 56.06
CA TYR A 1065 -42.17 52.98 54.69
C TYR A 1065 -43.52 53.56 54.26
N PHE A 1066 -43.50 54.66 53.51
CA PHE A 1066 -44.70 55.36 53.05
C PHE A 1066 -45.07 54.98 51.61
N LEU A 1067 -46.38 54.96 51.33
CA LEU A 1067 -46.90 54.78 49.98
C LEU A 1067 -46.67 56.06 49.16
N SER A 1068 -46.28 55.94 47.89
CA SER A 1068 -46.10 57.08 46.99
C SER A 1068 -47.42 57.74 46.60
N GLU A 1069 -47.39 59.06 46.37
CA GLU A 1069 -48.57 59.84 45.98
C GLU A 1069 -49.15 59.36 44.63
N GLU A 1070 -48.31 58.88 43.72
CA GLU A 1070 -48.70 58.22 42.47
C GLU A 1070 -49.57 56.98 42.73
N SER A 1071 -49.16 56.11 43.66
CA SER A 1071 -49.98 54.97 44.09
C SER A 1071 -51.24 55.43 44.82
N VAL A 1072 -51.17 56.43 45.70
CA VAL A 1072 -52.37 56.96 46.38
C VAL A 1072 -53.40 57.48 45.36
N ALA A 1073 -52.96 58.17 44.30
CA ALA A 1073 -53.83 58.61 43.21
C ALA A 1073 -54.48 57.41 42.49
N LEU A 1074 -53.69 56.42 42.05
CA LEU A 1074 -54.17 55.21 41.37
C LEU A 1074 -55.27 54.46 42.16
N PHE A 1075 -55.13 54.35 43.48
CA PHE A 1075 -56.13 53.68 44.33
C PHE A 1075 -57.31 54.60 44.76
N THR A 1076 -57.24 55.92 44.53
CA THR A 1076 -58.32 56.85 44.87
C THR A 1076 -59.17 57.32 43.69
N GLU A 1077 -58.66 57.32 42.46
CA GLU A 1077 -59.48 57.57 41.25
C GLU A 1077 -60.65 56.57 41.12
N GLN A 1078 -60.46 55.33 41.57
CA GLN A 1078 -61.49 54.28 41.52
C GLN A 1078 -62.50 54.33 42.67
N HIS A 1079 -62.23 55.04 43.77
CA HIS A 1079 -63.03 54.97 45.00
C HIS A 1079 -63.22 56.36 45.64
N PRO A 1080 -64.44 56.93 45.66
CA PRO A 1080 -64.71 58.30 46.15
C PRO A 1080 -64.63 58.47 47.68
N ARG A 1081 -63.96 57.54 48.38
CA ARG A 1081 -63.58 57.62 49.79
C ARG A 1081 -62.19 57.00 49.94
N HIS A 1082 -61.25 57.74 50.51
CA HIS A 1082 -59.92 57.21 50.83
C HIS A 1082 -60.04 55.90 51.64
N PRO A 1083 -59.52 54.77 51.14
CA PRO A 1083 -59.66 53.48 51.83
C PRO A 1083 -58.87 53.46 53.15
N ALA A 1084 -59.31 52.68 54.14
CA ALA A 1084 -58.62 52.59 55.43
C ALA A 1084 -57.23 51.92 55.32
N TYR A 1085 -57.09 51.01 54.36
CA TYR A 1085 -55.86 50.32 54.01
C TYR A 1085 -55.77 50.11 52.49
N ILE A 1086 -54.56 49.99 51.97
CA ILE A 1086 -54.25 49.66 50.57
C ILE A 1086 -53.40 48.39 50.57
N ILE A 1087 -53.71 47.45 49.68
CA ILE A 1087 -52.89 46.26 49.41
C ILE A 1087 -52.45 46.33 47.96
N GLY A 1088 -51.15 46.19 47.72
CA GLY A 1088 -50.58 46.27 46.38
C GLY A 1088 -49.30 45.46 46.26
N GLN A 1089 -48.95 45.11 45.02
CA GLN A 1089 -47.66 44.49 44.72
C GLN A 1089 -46.60 45.57 44.55
N ILE A 1090 -45.47 45.45 45.26
CA ILE A 1090 -44.38 46.42 45.19
C ILE A 1090 -43.75 46.42 43.80
N VAL A 1091 -43.68 47.59 43.18
CA VAL A 1091 -43.02 47.82 41.88
C VAL A 1091 -41.70 48.59 42.08
N HIS A 1092 -41.66 49.52 43.03
CA HIS A 1092 -40.46 50.31 43.32
C HIS A 1092 -40.35 50.66 44.80
N ILE A 1093 -39.11 50.78 45.30
CA ILE A 1093 -38.79 51.28 46.65
C ILE A 1093 -37.68 52.32 46.50
N GLU A 1094 -38.00 53.58 46.73
CA GLU A 1094 -37.05 54.70 46.72
C GLU A 1094 -36.62 55.04 48.16
N ARG A 1095 -35.30 55.10 48.42
CA ARG A 1095 -34.75 55.50 49.73
C ARG A 1095 -34.45 57.00 49.74
N ARG A 1096 -35.10 57.74 50.65
CA ARG A 1096 -34.89 59.19 50.86
C ARG A 1096 -34.45 59.49 52.30
N ILE A 1097 -33.96 60.71 52.50
CA ILE A 1097 -33.58 61.26 53.81
C ILE A 1097 -34.33 62.59 54.00
N ALA A 1098 -34.86 62.83 55.19
CA ALA A 1098 -35.53 64.07 55.55
C ALA A 1098 -34.54 65.25 55.53
N LYS A 1099 -34.73 66.19 54.59
CA LYS A 1099 -33.91 67.41 54.45
C LYS A 1099 -34.49 68.57 55.27
N PRO A 1100 -33.67 69.53 55.74
CA PRO A 1100 -34.18 70.77 56.31
C PRO A 1100 -34.83 71.65 55.22
N PRO A 1101 -35.74 72.58 55.58
CA PRO A 1101 -36.34 73.51 54.62
C PRO A 1101 -35.28 74.48 54.06
N SER A 1102 -34.95 74.33 52.78
CA SER A 1102 -34.03 75.21 52.07
C SER A 1102 -34.71 76.51 51.65
N HIS A 1103 -34.21 77.66 52.12
CA HIS A 1103 -34.58 78.96 51.58
C HIS A 1103 -34.10 79.08 50.12
N GLY A 1104 -35.00 78.88 49.17
CA GLY A 1104 -34.63 78.91 47.75
C GLY A 1104 -35.72 78.49 46.78
N ASP A 1105 -36.93 79.07 46.90
CA ASP A 1105 -37.84 79.30 45.76
C ASP A 1105 -38.89 80.36 46.13
N GLN A 1106 -38.86 81.51 45.44
CA GLN A 1106 -39.85 82.60 45.56
C GLN A 1106 -40.17 83.21 44.19
N MET A 1107 -40.90 82.47 43.37
CA MET A 1107 -41.75 82.96 42.28
C MET A 1107 -42.72 81.81 41.95
N GLU A 1108 -44.03 82.01 41.80
CA GLU A 1108 -44.79 83.25 41.64
C GLU A 1108 -45.65 83.62 42.87
N ALA A 1109 -46.46 84.68 42.78
CA ALA A 1109 -47.27 85.20 43.88
C ALA A 1109 -48.70 85.58 43.46
N SER A 1110 -49.65 85.39 44.38
CA SER A 1110 -50.93 86.10 44.43
C SER A 1110 -51.45 86.18 45.87
N ARG A 1111 -52.30 87.17 46.16
CA ARG A 1111 -52.65 87.70 47.50
C ARG A 1111 -54.17 87.97 47.59
N PRO A 1112 -54.76 88.26 48.78
CA PRO A 1112 -54.27 88.14 50.16
C PRO A 1112 -55.26 87.23 50.99
N ASP A 1113 -55.71 87.38 52.24
CA ASP A 1113 -55.52 88.32 53.38
C ASP A 1113 -56.02 87.69 54.73
N SER A 1114 -56.18 88.51 55.78
CA SER A 1114 -57.03 88.30 56.96
C SER A 1114 -56.62 87.25 58.01
N GLY A 1115 -55.40 87.44 58.56
CA GLY A 1115 -55.20 87.59 60.01
C GLY A 1115 -55.64 86.47 60.97
N GLY A 1116 -54.69 85.62 61.38
CA GLY A 1116 -54.78 84.72 62.53
C GLY A 1116 -53.49 84.72 63.37
N ARG A 1117 -53.55 84.37 64.66
CA ARG A 1117 -52.38 84.39 65.57
C ARG A 1117 -51.50 83.13 65.45
N ARG A 1118 -50.21 83.28 65.83
CA ARG A 1118 -49.15 82.26 65.77
C ARG A 1118 -49.45 80.96 66.53
N SER A 1119 -48.90 79.86 66.05
CA SER A 1119 -48.34 78.76 66.87
C SER A 1119 -47.17 78.09 66.12
N PRO A 1120 -46.20 77.42 66.79
CA PRO A 1120 -44.86 77.24 66.21
C PRO A 1120 -44.45 75.76 66.00
N THR A 1121 -44.82 75.17 64.87
CA THR A 1121 -44.35 73.83 64.44
C THR A 1121 -44.21 73.73 62.92
N SER A 1122 -42.98 73.86 62.39
CA SER A 1122 -42.64 73.52 61.00
C SER A 1122 -41.13 73.27 60.85
N MET A 1123 -40.66 72.18 61.47
CA MET A 1123 -39.27 71.68 61.42
C MET A 1123 -39.22 70.26 60.84
N LEU A 1124 -40.30 69.82 60.17
CA LEU A 1124 -40.54 68.44 59.78
C LEU A 1124 -40.70 68.33 58.25
N ASN A 1125 -40.40 67.15 57.71
CA ASN A 1125 -40.68 66.84 56.31
C ASN A 1125 -42.20 66.59 56.09
N PRO A 1126 -42.67 66.35 54.84
CA PRO A 1126 -44.09 66.10 54.56
C PRO A 1126 -44.70 64.90 55.28
N TYR A 1127 -43.89 64.01 55.88
CA TYR A 1127 -44.30 62.81 56.60
C TYR A 1127 -44.12 62.95 58.13
N ASN A 1128 -43.96 64.17 58.63
CA ASN A 1128 -43.72 64.52 60.03
C ASN A 1128 -42.45 63.90 60.66
N LEU A 1129 -41.44 63.53 59.85
CA LEU A 1129 -40.18 62.99 60.35
C LEU A 1129 -39.14 64.09 60.70
N PRO A 1130 -38.27 63.85 61.69
CA PRO A 1130 -37.12 64.70 61.98
C PRO A 1130 -36.13 64.80 60.81
N VAL A 1131 -35.47 65.94 60.67
CA VAL A 1131 -34.36 66.14 59.72
C VAL A 1131 -33.25 65.12 60.00
N GLY A 1132 -32.75 64.47 58.94
CA GLY A 1132 -31.75 63.41 59.00
C GLY A 1132 -32.32 61.98 59.10
N CYS A 1133 -33.62 61.80 59.38
CA CYS A 1133 -34.22 60.48 59.37
C CYS A 1133 -34.35 59.92 57.94
N GLU A 1134 -34.00 58.64 57.77
CA GLU A 1134 -34.27 57.90 56.54
C GLU A 1134 -35.74 57.49 56.45
N TYR A 1135 -36.28 57.48 55.23
CA TYR A 1135 -37.61 56.99 54.92
C TYR A 1135 -37.64 56.38 53.52
N PHE A 1136 -38.60 55.50 53.29
CA PHE A 1136 -38.75 54.79 52.03
C PHE A 1136 -40.09 55.16 51.40
N LEU A 1137 -40.07 55.52 50.12
CA LEU A 1137 -41.25 55.71 49.30
C LEU A 1137 -41.46 54.46 48.46
N VAL A 1138 -42.61 53.81 48.64
CA VAL A 1138 -42.96 52.57 47.95
C VAL A 1138 -44.04 52.86 46.92
N THR A 1139 -43.77 52.54 45.65
CA THR A 1139 -44.78 52.55 44.59
C THR A 1139 -45.26 51.12 44.36
N VAL A 1140 -46.57 50.92 44.41
CA VAL A 1140 -47.23 49.62 44.26
C VAL A 1140 -48.25 49.63 43.12
N ALA A 1141 -48.40 48.49 42.46
CA ALA A 1141 -49.44 48.24 41.47
C ALA A 1141 -50.71 47.69 42.13
N MET A 1142 -51.85 47.93 41.48
CA MET A 1142 -53.12 47.26 41.79
C MET A 1142 -53.01 45.76 41.49
N ILE A 1143 -53.52 44.95 42.42
CA ILE A 1143 -53.66 43.50 42.27
C ILE A 1143 -55.00 43.27 41.55
N PRO A 1144 -55.07 42.43 40.49
CA PRO A 1144 -56.34 42.12 39.83
C PRO A 1144 -57.28 41.37 40.78
N ASP A 1145 -58.59 41.62 40.68
CA ASP A 1145 -59.64 41.09 41.59
C ASP A 1145 -59.75 39.56 41.65
N THR A 1146 -59.00 38.82 40.84
CA THR A 1146 -58.85 37.35 40.92
C THR A 1146 -58.04 36.87 42.13
N ILE A 1147 -57.45 37.77 42.94
CA ILE A 1147 -56.58 37.45 44.09
C ILE A 1147 -56.98 38.29 45.32
N ARG A 1148 -58.28 38.36 45.64
CA ARG A 1148 -58.86 39.27 46.64
C ARG A 1148 -59.73 38.57 47.67
#